data_AF-A0A812SPA1-F1
#
_entry.id   AF-A0A812SPA1-F1
#
_cell.length_a   1.000
_cell.length_b   1.000
_cell.length_c   1.000
_cell.angle_alpha   90.00
_cell.angle_beta   90.00
_cell.angle_gamma   90.00
#
_symmetry.space_group_name_H-M   'P 1'
#
loop_
_entity.id
_entity.type
_entity.pdbx_description
1 polymer ?
#
loop_
_entity_poly.entity_id
_entity_poly.type
_entity_poly.pdbx_seq_one_letter_code
_entity_poly.pdbx_strand_id
1 'polypeptide(L)'
;MVPESGLEPDPVTVQSEEAMAVMIAGDCSARLRYDPLELDLLRSGRVLQTLNARHFLNFEQQRSRETGTTGARPFLDATDIAGGSLWEETFDGHLDSKPRGPTAVGIDISFHQASHAVGLAEHATQLHLAEPRFEEPYRLFNLDVFEYEVDVPMALYGNIPMITAVHKGLDGGGASASGILLVNPSEGFVKVDAANNGSDTETWWTFEAGVLDFFAFLGPSPADVLRQYHAVTGWPRMPPLAVLGKHQSRWNYITVEDVLEVAGKFDQHRIPLDFIWLDLEHTNQKRYFTWDPDHFPREGVRRMLDELNRTQRKLVTIIDPHLFAGDADYAVAARMRGQGLLVKRPANSSSPAQDFEGFCWPGPSNYPDFCDPRTRQEWAKLFDFSSYPGWPAEIYTWNDMNEPSVFDGPEISLPRDTLHRCHEDDFSIEHREVHNLYGFYVHEASTQGHLQRAPNQRPFVLTRSFFAGSHRHGPAWTGDNMANWRHLERSVPMLLSLALCGYSLVGADVAGFMGDPDPELFVRWHQLGVWYPFYRAHAHLTTKRREPWLLGGSVLAKVRKAVLTRYRMLPTWYTLAAEWALAGTPMVRPIWYHDLEDAEAFQHADTHFLVGDALLIRAPSEGAKSVKVYLPGTVRWFDFWHPRIHAPGKAFKVSLNKNHLPVFVRAGRCLFQRLRPRRSATAMAKDPHTVVCYADEEGQASGKVYLDDGSSHDYQSGRYIFDQITMTGSSLRNAPAQFLDADAAFRSGAAAALHARAMPEIADSSLRVERLVLVGLQKAPSKISVGGSPLHFQVESMAESELKVVTVKEPLATWAFLQVGEAGDVLEHRSPPCRLVTNYMLGYLGQRWTEGNVSDLVLVGPANMGSPCSLAAYANGPSTVAHSSVIPLADMLEIRLRDVASTWPGLISVLPNRLGGSDVFEFKPFAMRKGKRKYFAGDCVPFLEDLATCEDEDQTGLYDEDSSIHEQVRHLLEEYNLVDTKREWEAGFPKAAKIRQAFEKKITPNLKPPVGCRVHVVYSMGVPTLSHMIFQENLRNKAEQAAWDSGDDTILASTVEKMCEVWRAAGVSVHKYHAHKIHHKELITCPYMMKVMNEVMEHGGGEESSEYEAEEDEDDPACGC
;
A
#
# COMPACT_ATOMS: atom_id res chain seq x y z
N MET A 1 13.65 -13.53 2.73
CA MET A 1 13.01 -12.21 2.57
C MET A 1 11.65 -12.22 3.27
N VAL A 2 11.59 -11.82 4.54
CA VAL A 2 10.34 -11.53 5.25
C VAL A 2 10.62 -10.21 5.98
N PRO A 3 9.80 -9.16 5.87
CA PRO A 3 9.91 -8.05 6.80
C PRO A 3 9.69 -8.62 8.21
N GLU A 4 10.37 -8.08 9.23
CA GLU A 4 9.92 -8.23 10.62
C GLU A 4 8.56 -7.52 10.79
N SER A 5 7.52 -7.96 10.08
CA SER A 5 6.15 -7.63 10.41
C SER A 5 5.81 -8.49 11.61
N GLY A 6 5.51 -7.85 12.75
CA GLY A 6 4.99 -8.45 13.97
C GLY A 6 3.62 -9.11 13.78
N LEU A 7 3.50 -9.99 12.78
CA LEU A 7 2.44 -10.96 12.67
C LEU A 7 2.77 -12.06 13.68
N GLU A 8 2.31 -11.91 14.92
CA GLU A 8 2.19 -13.08 15.78
C GLU A 8 1.29 -14.07 15.07
N PRO A 9 1.76 -15.31 14.81
CA PRO A 9 0.91 -16.32 14.19
C PRO A 9 -0.29 -16.58 15.08
N ASP A 10 -1.48 -16.66 14.48
CA ASP A 10 -2.68 -17.08 15.21
C ASP A 10 -2.39 -18.42 15.93
N PRO A 11 -2.89 -18.63 17.16
CA PRO A 11 -2.61 -19.83 17.91
C PRO A 11 -3.04 -21.07 17.12
N VAL A 12 -2.07 -21.86 16.68
CA VAL A 12 -2.29 -23.10 15.94
C VAL A 12 -2.54 -24.22 16.96
N THR A 13 -3.69 -24.87 16.86
CA THR A 13 -3.92 -26.11 17.62
C THR A 13 -3.33 -27.27 16.83
N VAL A 14 -2.40 -28.01 17.42
CA VAL A 14 -1.79 -29.20 16.82
C VAL A 14 -2.35 -30.45 17.49
N GLN A 15 -2.96 -31.32 16.68
CA GLN A 15 -3.42 -32.65 17.09
C GLN A 15 -2.54 -33.68 16.38
N SER A 16 -1.81 -34.50 17.15
CA SER A 16 -0.96 -35.56 16.59
C SER A 16 -1.57 -36.92 16.89
N GLU A 17 -1.69 -37.74 15.85
CA GLU A 17 -2.00 -39.17 15.92
C GLU A 17 -0.80 -39.98 15.42
N GLU A 18 -0.84 -41.32 15.51
CA GLU A 18 0.30 -42.18 15.14
C GLU A 18 0.72 -42.03 13.66
N ALA A 19 -0.20 -41.69 12.76
CA ALA A 19 0.04 -41.64 11.31
C ALA A 19 -0.01 -40.23 10.68
N MET A 20 -0.45 -39.21 11.42
CA MET A 20 -0.64 -37.86 10.90
C MET A 20 -0.66 -36.78 11.99
N ALA A 21 -0.36 -35.54 11.59
CA ALA A 21 -0.62 -34.33 12.38
C ALA A 21 -1.67 -33.45 11.70
N VAL A 22 -2.55 -32.84 12.49
CA VAL A 22 -3.53 -31.84 12.05
C VAL A 22 -3.23 -30.52 12.75
N MET A 23 -2.97 -29.50 11.96
CA MET A 23 -2.79 -28.11 12.39
C MET A 23 -4.06 -27.34 12.07
N ILE A 24 -4.67 -26.68 13.05
CA ILE A 24 -5.93 -25.94 12.88
C ILE A 24 -5.72 -24.48 13.28
N ALA A 25 -6.14 -23.57 12.39
CA ALA A 25 -6.14 -22.13 12.60
C ALA A 25 -7.44 -21.53 12.02
N GLY A 26 -8.43 -21.26 12.90
CA GLY A 26 -9.72 -20.74 12.49
C GLY A 26 -10.50 -21.69 11.58
N ASP A 27 -10.91 -21.23 10.39
CA ASP A 27 -11.56 -22.04 9.37
C ASP A 27 -10.57 -22.80 8.47
N CYS A 28 -9.27 -22.59 8.64
CA CYS A 28 -8.22 -23.23 7.87
C CYS A 28 -7.57 -24.37 8.67
N SER A 29 -7.13 -25.41 7.96
CA SER A 29 -6.34 -26.48 8.57
C SER A 29 -5.35 -27.08 7.59
N ALA A 30 -4.30 -27.71 8.12
CA ALA A 30 -3.33 -28.47 7.37
C ALA A 30 -3.21 -29.88 7.96
N ARG A 31 -3.21 -30.91 7.12
CA ARG A 31 -3.04 -32.31 7.53
C ARG A 31 -1.74 -32.85 6.94
N LEU A 32 -0.78 -33.15 7.79
CA LEU A 32 0.50 -33.73 7.44
C LEU A 32 0.44 -35.24 7.68
N ARG A 33 0.51 -36.04 6.62
CA ARG A 33 0.66 -37.51 6.71
C ARG A 33 2.13 -37.86 6.63
N TYR A 34 2.58 -38.82 7.43
CA TYR A 34 4.01 -39.14 7.53
C TYR A 34 4.49 -40.18 6.50
N ASP A 35 3.65 -41.16 6.16
CA ASP A 35 4.02 -42.26 5.26
C ASP A 35 2.83 -42.71 4.37
N PRO A 36 2.84 -42.40 3.06
CA PRO A 36 3.79 -41.52 2.38
C PRO A 36 3.65 -40.06 2.85
N LEU A 37 4.71 -39.26 2.72
CA LEU A 37 4.70 -37.85 3.10
C LEU A 37 3.74 -37.06 2.20
N GLU A 38 2.68 -36.50 2.78
CA GLU A 38 1.69 -35.66 2.07
C GLU A 38 1.23 -34.51 2.97
N LEU A 39 0.99 -33.35 2.38
CA LEU A 39 0.43 -32.20 3.09
C LEU A 39 -0.86 -31.73 2.41
N ASP A 40 -2.01 -31.98 3.05
CA ASP A 40 -3.28 -31.41 2.63
C ASP A 40 -3.46 -30.02 3.26
N LEU A 41 -3.89 -29.07 2.45
CA LEU A 41 -4.28 -27.72 2.88
C LEU A 41 -5.77 -27.54 2.67
N LEU A 42 -6.47 -27.24 3.77
CA LEU A 42 -7.91 -27.25 3.83
C LEU A 42 -8.47 -25.91 4.30
N ARG A 43 -9.69 -25.65 3.84
CA ARG A 43 -10.53 -24.58 4.37
C ARG A 43 -11.95 -25.08 4.56
N SER A 44 -12.53 -24.79 5.72
CA SER A 44 -13.87 -25.23 6.12
C SER A 44 -14.06 -26.74 5.92
N GLY A 45 -13.01 -27.52 6.20
CA GLY A 45 -12.97 -28.98 6.03
C GLY A 45 -12.79 -29.49 4.60
N ARG A 46 -12.77 -28.60 3.60
CA ARG A 46 -12.54 -28.95 2.19
C ARG A 46 -11.06 -28.88 1.85
N VAL A 47 -10.50 -29.93 1.25
CA VAL A 47 -9.14 -29.91 0.70
C VAL A 47 -9.12 -29.03 -0.55
N LEU A 48 -8.27 -28.01 -0.54
CA LEU A 48 -8.04 -27.13 -1.69
C LEU A 48 -6.76 -27.51 -2.43
N GLN A 49 -5.70 -27.82 -1.70
CA GLN A 49 -4.40 -28.17 -2.24
C GLN A 49 -3.85 -29.41 -1.51
N THR A 50 -3.18 -30.30 -2.24
CA THR A 50 -2.35 -31.34 -1.63
C THR A 50 -0.95 -31.26 -2.23
N LEU A 51 0.06 -31.15 -1.38
CA LEU A 51 1.45 -31.24 -1.79
C LEU A 51 1.89 -32.71 -1.68
N ASN A 52 2.60 -33.17 -2.72
CA ASN A 52 3.14 -34.51 -2.87
C ASN A 52 2.10 -35.64 -3.02
N ALA A 53 0.91 -35.35 -3.55
CA ALA A 53 -0.16 -36.33 -3.74
C ALA A 53 0.19 -37.46 -4.72
N ARG A 54 1.08 -37.17 -5.69
CA ARG A 54 1.56 -38.13 -6.70
C ARG A 54 2.93 -38.70 -6.36
N HIS A 55 3.49 -38.31 -5.21
CA HIS A 55 4.79 -38.75 -4.72
C HIS A 55 5.96 -38.36 -5.64
N PHE A 56 5.91 -37.16 -6.24
CA PHE A 56 6.98 -36.62 -7.08
C PHE A 56 7.93 -35.70 -6.31
N LEU A 57 7.83 -35.64 -4.98
CA LEU A 57 8.84 -35.01 -4.13
C LEU A 57 10.21 -35.60 -4.47
N ASN A 58 11.08 -34.74 -4.99
CA ASN A 58 12.46 -35.05 -5.31
C ASN A 58 13.38 -34.07 -4.59
N PHE A 59 14.44 -34.59 -4.00
CA PHE A 59 15.46 -33.77 -3.35
C PHE A 59 16.82 -34.40 -3.62
N GLU A 60 17.56 -33.83 -4.59
CA GLU A 60 18.88 -34.32 -4.94
C GLU A 60 19.89 -33.93 -3.85
N GLN A 61 20.32 -34.94 -3.08
CA GLN A 61 21.28 -34.72 -2.00
C GLN A 61 22.65 -34.34 -2.55
N GLN A 62 23.23 -33.26 -2.02
CA GLN A 62 24.61 -32.88 -2.30
C GLN A 62 25.55 -34.05 -2.01
N ARG A 63 26.44 -34.32 -2.96
CA ARG A 63 27.32 -35.50 -2.97
C ARG A 63 28.70 -35.17 -3.50
N SER A 64 29.70 -35.97 -3.15
CA SER A 64 31.04 -35.85 -3.71
C SER A 64 31.18 -36.66 -5.00
N ARG A 65 31.99 -36.16 -5.94
CA ARG A 65 32.22 -36.79 -7.27
C ARG A 65 32.70 -38.24 -7.19
N GLU A 66 33.40 -38.60 -6.13
CA GLU A 66 33.99 -39.94 -5.93
C GLU A 66 32.97 -41.01 -5.46
N THR A 67 31.76 -40.63 -5.04
CA THR A 67 30.73 -41.57 -4.55
C THR A 67 29.90 -42.25 -5.65
N GLY A 68 30.50 -42.46 -6.83
CA GLY A 68 29.92 -43.23 -7.92
C GLY A 68 29.83 -44.74 -7.60
N THR A 69 28.60 -45.24 -7.45
CA THR A 69 28.16 -46.63 -7.66
C THR A 69 28.84 -47.77 -6.88
N THR A 70 28.59 -47.93 -5.57
CA THR A 70 28.78 -49.24 -4.87
C THR A 70 27.72 -49.58 -3.82
N GLY A 71 26.48 -49.07 -3.94
CA GLY A 71 25.39 -49.46 -3.04
C GLY A 71 24.05 -49.42 -3.74
N ALA A 72 23.20 -50.42 -3.49
CA ALA A 72 21.80 -50.41 -3.92
C ALA A 72 21.12 -49.16 -3.32
N ARG A 73 20.70 -48.23 -4.17
CA ARG A 73 19.94 -47.04 -3.76
C ARG A 73 18.44 -47.40 -3.77
N PRO A 74 17.66 -46.96 -2.77
CA PRO A 74 16.22 -47.23 -2.73
C PRO A 74 15.38 -46.37 -3.70
N PHE A 75 15.98 -45.44 -4.45
CA PHE A 75 15.28 -44.50 -5.35
C PHE A 75 16.00 -44.40 -6.71
N LEU A 76 15.24 -44.16 -7.78
CA LEU A 76 15.77 -43.85 -9.12
C LEU A 76 16.50 -42.50 -9.09
N ASP A 77 17.73 -42.47 -9.58
CA ASP A 77 18.55 -41.28 -9.77
C ASP A 77 18.50 -40.84 -11.25
N ALA A 78 18.67 -39.55 -11.54
CA ALA A 78 18.83 -39.08 -12.92
C ALA A 78 19.96 -39.80 -13.67
N THR A 79 20.98 -40.32 -12.97
CA THR A 79 22.03 -41.19 -13.55
C THR A 79 21.49 -42.49 -14.14
N ASP A 80 20.39 -43.01 -13.59
CA ASP A 80 19.77 -44.27 -14.00
C ASP A 80 18.99 -44.12 -15.31
N ILE A 81 18.66 -42.88 -15.69
CA ILE A 81 17.86 -42.52 -16.86
C ILE A 81 18.72 -41.92 -17.98
N ALA A 82 19.64 -41.00 -17.65
CA ALA A 82 20.33 -40.16 -18.65
C ALA A 82 21.57 -40.79 -19.30
N GLY A 83 22.14 -41.87 -18.73
CA GLY A 83 23.31 -42.56 -19.31
C GLY A 83 24.59 -41.72 -19.44
N GLY A 84 24.69 -40.58 -18.74
CA GLY A 84 25.79 -39.60 -18.84
C GLY A 84 26.25 -39.03 -17.48
N SER A 85 27.25 -38.12 -17.51
CA SER A 85 27.75 -37.44 -16.31
C SER A 85 26.78 -36.34 -15.86
N LEU A 86 26.36 -36.34 -14.59
CA LEU A 86 25.54 -35.27 -13.98
C LEU A 86 26.37 -34.12 -13.39
N TRP A 87 27.63 -34.00 -13.81
CA TRP A 87 28.55 -32.97 -13.32
C TRP A 87 28.65 -31.87 -14.37
N GLU A 88 29.77 -31.76 -15.06
CA GLU A 88 29.97 -30.72 -16.06
C GLU A 88 28.99 -30.84 -17.23
N GLU A 89 28.39 -29.72 -17.62
CA GLU A 89 27.44 -29.62 -18.73
C GLU A 89 27.89 -28.57 -19.74
N THR A 90 27.52 -28.73 -21.00
CA THR A 90 27.87 -27.76 -22.04
C THR A 90 26.63 -27.38 -22.85
N PHE A 91 26.37 -26.08 -22.93
CA PHE A 91 25.30 -25.51 -23.74
C PHE A 91 25.88 -24.45 -24.67
N ASP A 92 25.67 -24.62 -25.98
CA ASP A 92 26.14 -23.70 -27.02
C ASP A 92 27.63 -23.28 -26.90
N GLY A 93 28.49 -24.23 -26.52
CA GLY A 93 29.92 -23.99 -26.34
C GLY A 93 30.33 -23.39 -24.99
N HIS A 94 29.37 -23.05 -24.11
CA HIS A 94 29.62 -22.65 -22.73
C HIS A 94 29.67 -23.87 -21.82
N LEU A 95 30.80 -24.06 -21.13
CA LEU A 95 30.96 -25.10 -20.12
C LEU A 95 30.46 -24.59 -18.77
N ASP A 96 29.46 -25.25 -18.20
CA ASP A 96 29.13 -25.16 -16.79
C ASP A 96 29.96 -26.21 -16.03
N SER A 97 30.82 -25.74 -15.11
CA SER A 97 31.64 -26.63 -14.29
C SER A 97 30.85 -27.41 -13.23
N LYS A 98 29.63 -26.96 -12.88
CA LYS A 98 28.70 -27.58 -11.93
C LYS A 98 29.40 -28.20 -10.71
N PRO A 99 30.13 -27.40 -9.92
CA PRO A 99 31.04 -27.88 -8.88
C PRO A 99 30.32 -28.64 -7.75
N ARG A 100 29.03 -28.39 -7.56
CA ARG A 100 28.18 -29.04 -6.55
C ARG A 100 27.42 -30.26 -7.07
N GLY A 101 27.55 -30.58 -8.37
CA GLY A 101 26.83 -31.67 -9.00
C GLY A 101 25.31 -31.43 -9.05
N PRO A 102 24.49 -32.48 -9.08
CA PRO A 102 23.04 -32.37 -9.06
C PRO A 102 22.51 -31.93 -7.69
N THR A 103 21.67 -30.89 -7.67
CA THR A 103 21.10 -30.27 -6.47
C THR A 103 19.63 -29.89 -6.64
N ALA A 104 18.96 -30.45 -7.65
CA ALA A 104 17.60 -30.08 -7.95
C ALA A 104 16.63 -30.47 -6.83
N VAL A 105 15.61 -29.65 -6.64
CA VAL A 105 14.48 -29.92 -5.75
C VAL A 105 13.20 -29.89 -6.56
N GLY A 106 12.23 -30.74 -6.23
CA GLY A 106 10.96 -30.77 -6.94
C GLY A 106 9.83 -31.33 -6.11
N ILE A 107 8.61 -30.94 -6.45
CA ILE A 107 7.39 -31.36 -5.76
C ILE A 107 6.18 -31.26 -6.68
N ASP A 108 5.23 -32.17 -6.55
CA ASP A 108 3.91 -32.02 -7.16
C ASP A 108 2.92 -31.34 -6.22
N ILE A 109 2.03 -30.54 -6.81
CA ILE A 109 0.96 -29.85 -6.09
C ILE A 109 -0.34 -30.05 -6.86
N SER A 110 -1.31 -30.67 -6.22
CA SER A 110 -2.65 -30.93 -6.76
C SER A 110 -3.61 -29.87 -6.24
N PHE A 111 -4.29 -29.17 -7.15
CA PHE A 111 -5.35 -28.22 -6.83
C PHE A 111 -6.72 -28.90 -7.08
N HIS A 112 -7.38 -29.26 -5.99
CA HIS A 112 -8.60 -30.06 -6.02
C HIS A 112 -9.80 -29.27 -6.51
N GLN A 113 -10.56 -29.81 -7.46
CA GLN A 113 -11.69 -29.16 -8.11
C GLN A 113 -11.34 -27.80 -8.74
N ALA A 114 -10.06 -27.55 -9.02
CA ALA A 114 -9.61 -26.33 -9.66
C ALA A 114 -9.90 -26.37 -11.15
N SER A 115 -10.96 -25.66 -11.55
CA SER A 115 -11.35 -25.52 -12.95
C SER A 115 -10.42 -24.61 -13.76
N HIS A 116 -9.75 -23.69 -13.06
CA HIS A 116 -8.86 -22.72 -13.66
C HIS A 116 -7.64 -22.51 -12.77
N ALA A 117 -6.45 -22.51 -13.38
CA ALA A 117 -5.21 -22.07 -12.78
C ALA A 117 -4.62 -20.93 -13.63
N VAL A 118 -4.11 -19.90 -12.96
CA VAL A 118 -3.53 -18.69 -13.55
C VAL A 118 -2.27 -18.30 -12.78
N GLY A 119 -1.37 -17.54 -13.40
CA GLY A 119 -0.14 -17.08 -12.77
C GLY A 119 1.08 -17.50 -13.58
N LEU A 120 2.14 -17.92 -12.88
CA LEU A 120 3.46 -18.23 -13.47
C LEU A 120 4.01 -17.14 -14.37
N ALA A 121 3.60 -15.88 -14.22
CA ALA A 121 4.14 -14.81 -15.04
C ALA A 121 5.67 -14.82 -14.98
N GLU A 122 6.43 -14.52 -16.03
CA GLU A 122 5.98 -13.97 -17.31
C GLU A 122 6.08 -14.94 -18.50
N HIS A 123 4.96 -15.17 -19.18
CA HIS A 123 4.88 -15.92 -20.44
C HIS A 123 3.89 -15.26 -21.40
N ALA A 124 4.21 -15.25 -22.69
CA ALA A 124 3.35 -14.70 -23.74
C ALA A 124 2.28 -15.69 -24.22
N THR A 125 1.44 -16.19 -23.31
CA THR A 125 0.37 -17.15 -23.59
C THR A 125 -1.00 -16.64 -23.11
N GLN A 126 -2.01 -17.51 -23.11
CA GLN A 126 -3.33 -17.25 -22.54
C GLN A 126 -3.29 -17.24 -21.00
N LEU A 127 -4.33 -16.69 -20.38
CA LEU A 127 -4.39 -16.53 -18.93
C LEU A 127 -4.53 -17.88 -18.20
N HIS A 128 -5.29 -18.82 -18.77
CA HIS A 128 -5.47 -20.15 -18.18
C HIS A 128 -4.30 -21.08 -18.53
N LEU A 129 -3.65 -21.64 -17.50
CA LEU A 129 -2.44 -22.44 -17.64
C LEU A 129 -2.70 -23.91 -17.98
N ALA A 130 -3.79 -24.50 -17.44
CA ALA A 130 -4.01 -25.94 -17.39
C ALA A 130 -4.72 -26.48 -18.65
N GLU A 131 -3.97 -26.60 -19.74
CA GLU A 131 -4.40 -27.33 -20.94
C GLU A 131 -3.22 -28.15 -21.48
N PRO A 132 -3.44 -29.29 -22.17
CA PRO A 132 -2.37 -30.08 -22.81
C PRO A 132 -1.85 -29.36 -24.07
N ARG A 133 -1.58 -28.06 -23.96
CA ARG A 133 -1.21 -27.18 -25.06
C ARG A 133 0.26 -27.28 -25.39
N PHE A 134 1.09 -27.47 -24.37
CA PHE A 134 2.53 -27.48 -24.51
C PHE A 134 3.09 -28.83 -24.08
N GLU A 135 3.96 -29.40 -24.91
CA GLU A 135 4.74 -30.58 -24.55
C GLU A 135 5.73 -30.21 -23.45
N GLU A 136 6.43 -29.09 -23.63
CA GLU A 136 7.37 -28.51 -22.66
C GLU A 136 6.67 -27.87 -21.44
N PRO A 137 7.28 -27.92 -20.24
CA PRO A 137 6.80 -27.19 -19.07
C PRO A 137 7.01 -25.68 -19.19
N TYR A 138 6.27 -24.90 -18.40
CA TYR A 138 6.54 -23.47 -18.22
C TYR A 138 7.90 -23.29 -17.58
N ARG A 139 8.78 -22.50 -18.19
CA ARG A 139 10.12 -22.24 -17.68
C ARG A 139 10.16 -20.93 -16.88
N LEU A 140 10.86 -20.93 -15.76
CA LEU A 140 11.03 -19.80 -14.84
C LEU A 140 12.51 -19.44 -14.75
N PHE A 141 12.98 -18.65 -15.71
CA PHE A 141 14.36 -18.20 -15.81
C PHE A 141 14.39 -16.87 -16.55
N ASN A 142 14.84 -15.80 -15.90
CA ASN A 142 14.79 -14.45 -16.45
C ASN A 142 15.75 -14.32 -17.63
N LEU A 143 15.22 -14.16 -18.84
CA LEU A 143 15.98 -14.19 -20.09
C LEU A 143 15.69 -13.00 -20.99
N ASP A 144 16.74 -12.53 -21.65
CA ASP A 144 16.62 -11.57 -22.74
C ASP A 144 16.24 -12.28 -24.04
N VAL A 145 14.94 -12.52 -24.22
CA VAL A 145 14.41 -13.22 -25.40
C VAL A 145 14.09 -12.22 -26.50
N PHE A 146 15.07 -11.99 -27.37
CA PHE A 146 14.92 -11.17 -28.56
C PHE A 146 13.82 -11.70 -29.48
N GLU A 147 12.91 -10.83 -29.94
CA GLU A 147 11.78 -11.18 -30.81
C GLU A 147 10.95 -12.38 -30.29
N TYR A 148 10.63 -12.39 -28.99
CA TYR A 148 9.92 -13.52 -28.38
C TYR A 148 8.65 -13.92 -29.13
N GLU A 149 8.43 -15.23 -29.23
CA GLU A 149 7.20 -15.79 -29.79
C GLU A 149 6.05 -15.77 -28.79
N VAL A 150 4.82 -15.82 -29.28
CA VAL A 150 3.63 -15.97 -28.44
C VAL A 150 3.01 -17.35 -28.58
N ASP A 151 2.29 -17.79 -27.55
CA ASP A 151 1.73 -19.13 -27.40
C ASP A 151 2.82 -20.21 -27.26
N VAL A 152 3.85 -19.93 -26.47
CA VAL A 152 4.90 -20.88 -26.07
C VAL A 152 5.18 -20.76 -24.56
N PRO A 153 5.65 -21.83 -23.88
CA PRO A 153 5.94 -21.83 -22.45
C PRO A 153 7.35 -21.32 -22.11
N MET A 154 8.07 -20.75 -23.09
CA MET A 154 9.42 -20.21 -22.92
C MET A 154 9.43 -19.06 -21.92
N ALA A 155 10.42 -19.08 -21.01
CA ALA A 155 10.61 -17.99 -20.07
C ALA A 155 10.90 -16.66 -20.79
N LEU A 156 10.47 -15.56 -20.18
CA LEU A 156 10.75 -14.21 -20.63
C LEU A 156 11.60 -13.48 -19.58
N TYR A 157 11.42 -12.18 -19.43
CA TYR A 157 12.36 -11.31 -18.72
C TYR A 157 12.25 -11.38 -17.19
N GLY A 158 11.06 -11.67 -16.67
CA GLY A 158 10.81 -11.76 -15.24
C GLY A 158 9.98 -12.99 -14.89
N ASN A 159 10.00 -13.38 -13.62
CA ASN A 159 9.08 -14.41 -13.16
C ASN A 159 8.56 -14.25 -11.73
N ILE A 160 7.34 -14.71 -11.48
CA ILE A 160 6.73 -14.83 -10.17
C ILE A 160 6.22 -16.28 -10.05
N PRO A 161 6.90 -17.15 -9.29
CA PRO A 161 6.61 -18.59 -9.17
C PRO A 161 5.35 -18.85 -8.32
N MET A 162 4.22 -18.33 -8.78
CA MET A 162 2.94 -18.36 -8.09
C MET A 162 1.82 -18.85 -9.00
N ILE A 163 0.98 -19.74 -8.50
CA ILE A 163 -0.31 -20.09 -9.12
C ILE A 163 -1.44 -19.63 -8.22
N THR A 164 -2.47 -19.03 -8.82
CA THR A 164 -3.80 -18.86 -8.21
C THR A 164 -4.77 -19.84 -8.90
N ALA A 165 -5.46 -20.64 -8.11
CA ALA A 165 -6.42 -21.64 -8.56
C ALA A 165 -7.86 -21.25 -8.17
N VAL A 166 -8.82 -21.49 -9.07
CA VAL A 166 -10.26 -21.30 -8.83
C VAL A 166 -10.96 -22.66 -8.71
N HIS A 167 -11.40 -22.95 -7.50
CA HIS A 167 -12.05 -24.18 -7.09
C HIS A 167 -13.58 -24.08 -7.28
N LYS A 168 -14.18 -25.06 -7.98
CA LYS A 168 -15.64 -25.16 -8.15
C LYS A 168 -16.35 -25.31 -6.80
N GLY A 169 -17.59 -24.87 -6.63
CA GLY A 169 -18.38 -25.17 -5.43
C GLY A 169 -18.67 -26.67 -5.26
N LEU A 170 -18.74 -27.18 -4.03
CA LEU A 170 -19.10 -28.57 -3.67
C LEU A 170 -20.03 -28.60 -2.44
N ASP A 171 -20.95 -29.58 -2.39
CA ASP A 171 -21.74 -29.95 -1.19
C ASP A 171 -22.38 -28.80 -0.40
N GLY A 172 -22.90 -27.78 -1.10
CA GLY A 172 -23.54 -26.60 -0.50
C GLY A 172 -22.60 -25.44 -0.16
N GLY A 173 -21.29 -25.59 -0.41
CA GLY A 173 -20.30 -24.50 -0.40
C GLY A 173 -20.09 -23.88 -1.79
N GLY A 174 -19.90 -22.56 -1.83
CA GLY A 174 -19.65 -21.81 -3.07
C GLY A 174 -18.27 -22.02 -3.68
N ALA A 175 -18.05 -21.51 -4.89
CA ALA A 175 -16.73 -21.46 -5.51
C ALA A 175 -15.73 -20.64 -4.66
N SER A 176 -14.45 -21.01 -4.69
CA SER A 176 -13.39 -20.34 -3.94
C SER A 176 -12.10 -20.24 -4.74
N ALA A 177 -11.17 -19.41 -4.27
CA ALA A 177 -9.83 -19.29 -4.80
C ALA A 177 -8.80 -19.66 -3.73
N SER A 178 -7.69 -20.23 -4.17
CA SER A 178 -6.48 -20.37 -3.37
C SER A 178 -5.25 -20.05 -4.21
N GLY A 179 -4.09 -19.89 -3.59
CA GLY A 179 -2.84 -19.73 -4.30
C GLY A 179 -1.68 -20.39 -3.57
N ILE A 180 -0.57 -20.57 -4.28
CA ILE A 180 0.70 -21.03 -3.72
C ILE A 180 1.84 -20.28 -4.41
N LEU A 181 2.80 -19.81 -3.63
CA LEU A 181 4.05 -19.19 -4.09
C LEU A 181 5.20 -20.10 -3.66
N LEU A 182 6.04 -20.53 -4.59
CA LEU A 182 7.27 -21.26 -4.29
C LEU A 182 8.45 -20.28 -4.36
N VAL A 183 9.08 -19.99 -3.22
CA VAL A 183 10.14 -18.98 -3.13
C VAL A 183 11.48 -19.61 -3.48
N ASN A 184 11.69 -19.87 -4.76
CA ASN A 184 12.95 -20.39 -5.28
C ASN A 184 13.44 -19.55 -6.47
N PRO A 185 14.60 -18.88 -6.35
CA PRO A 185 15.11 -18.00 -7.40
C PRO A 185 16.09 -18.66 -8.38
N SER A 186 16.33 -19.97 -8.26
CA SER A 186 17.03 -20.74 -9.28
C SER A 186 16.15 -20.94 -10.52
N GLU A 187 16.71 -21.51 -11.58
CA GLU A 187 15.91 -21.93 -12.73
C GLU A 187 14.83 -22.93 -12.29
N GLY A 188 13.59 -22.67 -12.70
CA GLY A 188 12.46 -23.54 -12.43
C GLY A 188 11.74 -24.03 -13.69
N PHE A 189 11.10 -25.18 -13.59
CA PHE A 189 10.14 -25.69 -14.57
C PHE A 189 8.86 -26.11 -13.88
N VAL A 190 7.72 -25.79 -14.50
CA VAL A 190 6.39 -26.11 -14.00
C VAL A 190 5.57 -26.76 -15.09
N LYS A 191 5.30 -28.07 -14.95
CA LYS A 191 4.28 -28.73 -15.75
C LYS A 191 2.91 -28.48 -15.11
N VAL A 192 1.93 -28.08 -15.90
CA VAL A 192 0.55 -27.84 -15.47
C VAL A 192 -0.37 -28.66 -16.35
N ASP A 193 -1.05 -29.65 -15.78
CA ASP A 193 -1.94 -30.56 -16.50
C ASP A 193 -3.34 -30.54 -15.86
N ALA A 194 -4.36 -30.70 -16.69
CA ALA A 194 -5.68 -31.07 -16.18
C ALA A 194 -5.64 -32.55 -15.77
N ALA A 195 -6.12 -32.88 -14.58
CA ALA A 195 -6.18 -34.27 -14.12
C ALA A 195 -7.08 -35.13 -15.03
N ASN A 196 -6.79 -36.44 -15.09
CA ASN A 196 -7.60 -37.40 -15.87
C ASN A 196 -9.08 -37.45 -15.44
N ASN A 197 -9.40 -36.99 -14.22
CA ASN A 197 -10.77 -36.89 -13.71
C ASN A 197 -11.53 -35.64 -14.19
N GLY A 198 -10.84 -34.69 -14.86
CA GLY A 198 -11.40 -33.47 -15.44
C GLY A 198 -11.81 -32.38 -14.45
N SER A 199 -11.55 -32.55 -13.15
CA SER A 199 -11.90 -31.57 -12.12
C SER A 199 -10.71 -30.89 -11.46
N ASP A 200 -9.56 -31.55 -11.40
CA ASP A 200 -8.39 -31.06 -10.67
C ASP A 200 -7.33 -30.50 -11.62
N THR A 201 -6.54 -29.55 -11.12
CA THR A 201 -5.32 -29.08 -11.81
C THR A 201 -4.12 -29.68 -11.11
N GLU A 202 -3.31 -30.44 -11.84
CA GLU A 202 -2.10 -31.08 -11.35
C GLU A 202 -0.87 -30.29 -11.79
N THR A 203 0.03 -30.03 -10.85
CA THR A 203 1.28 -29.32 -11.17
C THR A 203 2.49 -30.08 -10.69
N TRP A 204 3.58 -30.03 -11.44
CA TRP A 204 4.88 -30.56 -11.04
C TRP A 204 5.93 -29.46 -11.20
N TRP A 205 6.57 -29.13 -10.09
CA TRP A 205 7.55 -28.06 -9.98
C TRP A 205 8.92 -28.69 -9.77
N THR A 206 9.91 -28.19 -10.49
CA THR A 206 11.32 -28.53 -10.23
C THR A 206 12.17 -27.27 -10.36
N PHE A 207 13.15 -27.14 -9.48
CA PHE A 207 14.10 -26.05 -9.42
C PHE A 207 15.51 -26.62 -9.38
N GLU A 208 16.45 -25.97 -10.05
CA GLU A 208 17.82 -26.45 -10.20
C GLU A 208 18.60 -26.51 -8.87
N ALA A 209 18.33 -25.58 -7.96
CA ALA A 209 19.05 -25.46 -6.69
C ALA A 209 18.18 -24.84 -5.59
N GLY A 210 18.77 -24.65 -4.41
CA GLY A 210 18.12 -24.03 -3.27
C GLY A 210 17.27 -25.01 -2.46
N VAL A 211 16.15 -24.52 -1.91
CA VAL A 211 15.27 -25.27 -1.02
C VAL A 211 13.83 -25.25 -1.53
N LEU A 212 13.02 -26.20 -1.06
CA LEU A 212 11.57 -26.12 -1.18
C LEU A 212 11.04 -25.22 -0.07
N ASP A 213 10.80 -23.96 -0.40
CA ASP A 213 10.17 -22.96 0.46
C ASP A 213 8.89 -22.46 -0.21
N PHE A 214 7.78 -22.45 0.50
CA PHE A 214 6.49 -22.08 -0.07
C PHE A 214 5.58 -21.36 0.91
N PHE A 215 4.72 -20.51 0.36
CA PHE A 215 3.60 -19.89 1.06
C PHE A 215 2.30 -20.30 0.37
N ALA A 216 1.35 -20.82 1.15
CA ALA A 216 0.02 -21.15 0.67
C ALA A 216 -1.01 -20.11 1.13
N PHE A 217 -1.89 -19.72 0.21
CA PHE A 217 -2.88 -18.66 0.38
C PHE A 217 -4.28 -19.26 0.20
N LEU A 218 -5.07 -19.37 1.26
CA LEU A 218 -6.34 -20.13 1.24
C LEU A 218 -7.58 -19.25 0.95
N GLY A 219 -7.39 -18.01 0.50
CA GLY A 219 -8.44 -17.13 -0.05
C GLY A 219 -9.48 -16.62 0.97
N PRO A 220 -10.81 -16.64 0.67
CA PRO A 220 -11.44 -17.53 -0.31
C PRO A 220 -11.73 -16.84 -1.65
N SER A 221 -11.52 -15.53 -1.77
CA SER A 221 -11.60 -14.83 -3.04
C SER A 221 -10.21 -14.57 -3.63
N PRO A 222 -10.10 -14.27 -4.96
CA PRO A 222 -8.84 -13.85 -5.55
C PRO A 222 -8.26 -12.59 -4.88
N ALA A 223 -9.11 -11.70 -4.34
CA ALA A 223 -8.65 -10.53 -3.60
C ALA A 223 -7.96 -10.92 -2.29
N ASP A 224 -8.45 -11.95 -1.61
CA ASP A 224 -7.88 -12.43 -0.35
C ASP A 224 -6.55 -13.15 -0.59
N VAL A 225 -6.45 -13.94 -1.67
CA VAL A 225 -5.19 -14.57 -2.10
C VAL A 225 -4.12 -13.50 -2.35
N LEU A 226 -4.44 -12.45 -3.10
CA LEU A 226 -3.49 -11.36 -3.39
C LEU A 226 -3.11 -10.55 -2.14
N ARG A 227 -4.05 -10.33 -1.23
CA ARG A 227 -3.78 -9.69 0.06
C ARG A 227 -2.85 -10.52 0.93
N GLN A 228 -3.06 -11.84 1.00
CA GLN A 228 -2.17 -12.76 1.70
C GLN A 228 -0.78 -12.78 1.04
N TYR A 229 -0.71 -12.76 -0.29
CA TYR A 229 0.55 -12.61 -1.03
C TYR A 229 1.30 -11.33 -0.67
N HIS A 230 0.61 -10.19 -0.61
CA HIS A 230 1.22 -8.91 -0.22
C HIS A 230 1.62 -8.83 1.25
N ALA A 231 0.94 -9.57 2.14
CA ALA A 231 1.37 -9.69 3.52
C ALA A 231 2.76 -10.36 3.64
N VAL A 232 3.05 -11.35 2.78
CA VAL A 232 4.34 -12.06 2.74
C VAL A 232 5.39 -11.29 1.96
N THR A 233 5.03 -10.81 0.77
CA THR A 233 5.96 -10.20 -0.20
C THR A 233 5.99 -8.68 -0.12
N GLY A 234 5.41 -8.09 0.92
CA GLY A 234 5.29 -6.64 1.13
C GLY A 234 4.28 -5.95 0.21
N TRP A 235 3.92 -4.73 0.58
CA TRP A 235 2.88 -3.95 -0.11
C TRP A 235 3.44 -3.12 -1.27
N PRO A 236 2.69 -2.96 -2.37
CA PRO A 236 3.11 -2.08 -3.45
C PRO A 236 3.24 -0.63 -3.00
N ARG A 237 4.18 0.12 -3.60
CA ARG A 237 4.29 1.55 -3.32
C ARG A 237 3.29 2.33 -4.16
N MET A 238 2.70 3.36 -3.56
CA MET A 238 1.87 4.29 -4.29
C MET A 238 2.72 5.00 -5.36
N PRO A 239 2.38 4.95 -6.66
CA PRO A 239 3.16 5.64 -7.68
C PRO A 239 2.88 7.16 -7.67
N PRO A 240 3.81 7.99 -8.18
CA PRO A 240 3.48 9.36 -8.55
C PRO A 240 2.34 9.40 -9.56
N LEU A 241 1.41 10.37 -9.46
CA LEU A 241 0.27 10.51 -10.37
C LEU A 241 0.69 10.56 -11.84
N ALA A 242 1.83 11.20 -12.13
CA ALA A 242 2.35 11.33 -13.48
C ALA A 242 2.64 9.98 -14.15
N VAL A 243 3.01 8.94 -13.39
CA VAL A 243 3.35 7.59 -13.91
C VAL A 243 2.13 6.91 -14.55
N LEU A 244 0.93 7.33 -14.17
CA LEU A 244 -0.30 6.88 -14.80
C LEU A 244 -0.63 7.69 -16.07
N GLY A 245 0.17 8.68 -16.45
CA GLY A 245 0.01 9.48 -17.66
C GLY A 245 0.46 8.76 -18.93
N LYS A 246 0.68 9.52 -20.01
CA LYS A 246 1.32 9.00 -21.22
C LYS A 246 2.84 9.13 -21.10
N HIS A 247 3.52 8.04 -21.45
CA HIS A 247 4.97 7.98 -21.64
C HIS A 247 5.28 7.94 -23.16
N GLN A 248 6.28 8.71 -23.60
CA GLN A 248 6.78 8.71 -24.96
C GLN A 248 8.26 8.34 -24.98
N SER A 249 8.58 7.28 -25.71
CA SER A 249 9.91 6.71 -25.84
C SER A 249 10.16 6.23 -27.26
N ARG A 250 11.44 6.05 -27.59
CA ARG A 250 11.97 5.23 -28.69
C ARG A 250 13.47 5.04 -28.45
N TRP A 251 14.05 4.03 -29.10
CA TRP A 251 15.47 3.94 -29.36
C TRP A 251 15.79 4.69 -30.66
N ASN A 252 16.42 5.86 -30.68
CA ASN A 252 16.60 6.82 -29.59
C ASN A 252 15.95 8.17 -29.97
N TYR A 253 15.72 9.03 -28.99
CA TYR A 253 15.81 10.47 -29.22
C TYR A 253 17.28 10.86 -29.08
N ILE A 254 17.82 11.54 -30.08
CA ILE A 254 19.28 11.56 -30.32
C ILE A 254 19.97 12.85 -29.86
N THR A 255 19.22 13.91 -29.56
CA THR A 255 19.77 15.21 -29.10
C THR A 255 18.80 15.91 -28.16
N VAL A 256 19.29 16.92 -27.43
CA VAL A 256 18.46 17.85 -26.67
C VAL A 256 17.37 18.49 -27.56
N GLU A 257 17.73 18.94 -28.76
CA GLU A 257 16.80 19.55 -29.72
C GLU A 257 15.69 18.60 -30.12
N ASP A 258 16.01 17.32 -30.38
CA ASP A 258 15.03 16.31 -30.75
C ASP A 258 14.00 16.08 -29.63
N VAL A 259 14.46 15.98 -28.37
CA VAL A 259 13.59 15.87 -27.20
C VAL A 259 12.64 17.07 -27.08
N LEU A 260 13.18 18.29 -27.21
CA LEU A 260 12.41 19.52 -27.10
C LEU A 260 11.43 19.68 -28.27
N GLU A 261 11.81 19.29 -29.49
CA GLU A 261 10.93 19.30 -30.66
C GLU A 261 9.76 18.33 -30.46
N VAL A 262 10.04 17.10 -30.01
CA VAL A 262 9.00 16.10 -29.73
C VAL A 262 8.06 16.61 -28.65
N ALA A 263 8.59 17.10 -27.52
CA ALA A 263 7.79 17.69 -26.43
C ALA A 263 6.89 18.84 -26.95
N GLY A 264 7.45 19.74 -27.74
CA GLY A 264 6.74 20.87 -28.34
C GLY A 264 5.65 20.43 -29.32
N LYS A 265 5.87 19.36 -30.09
CA LYS A 265 4.86 18.81 -31.01
C LYS A 265 3.67 18.16 -30.29
N PHE A 266 3.89 17.56 -29.12
CA PHE A 266 2.76 17.12 -28.27
C PHE A 266 1.85 18.30 -27.88
N ASP A 267 2.43 19.45 -27.52
CA ASP A 267 1.67 20.68 -27.26
C ASP A 267 0.99 21.21 -28.54
N GLN A 268 1.72 21.30 -29.65
CA GLN A 268 1.19 21.76 -30.95
C GLN A 268 -0.03 20.94 -31.40
N HIS A 269 0.04 19.62 -31.23
CA HIS A 269 -1.02 18.70 -31.63
C HIS A 269 -2.08 18.44 -30.55
N ARG A 270 -1.92 19.08 -29.38
CA ARG A 270 -2.84 18.97 -28.22
C ARG A 270 -3.00 17.52 -27.75
N ILE A 271 -1.88 16.80 -27.66
CA ILE A 271 -1.80 15.47 -27.07
C ILE A 271 -1.09 15.63 -25.72
N PRO A 272 -1.74 15.26 -24.59
CA PRO A 272 -1.08 15.31 -23.30
C PRO A 272 0.08 14.31 -23.21
N LEU A 273 1.12 14.66 -22.44
CA LEU A 273 2.34 13.87 -22.23
C LEU A 273 2.92 14.16 -20.83
N ASP A 274 3.31 13.12 -20.10
CA ASP A 274 3.96 13.25 -18.79
C ASP A 274 5.47 12.97 -18.83
N PHE A 275 5.89 11.93 -19.57
CA PHE A 275 7.29 11.50 -19.61
C PHE A 275 7.84 11.42 -21.03
N ILE A 276 9.06 11.93 -21.20
CA ILE A 276 9.92 11.60 -22.34
C ILE A 276 11.08 10.74 -21.85
N TRP A 277 11.50 9.79 -22.69
CA TRP A 277 12.48 8.79 -22.33
C TRP A 277 13.71 8.91 -23.21
N LEU A 278 14.87 8.72 -22.59
CA LEU A 278 16.16 8.61 -23.24
C LEU A 278 16.69 7.20 -23.03
N ASP A 279 16.77 6.50 -24.14
CA ASP A 279 17.33 5.17 -24.28
C ASP A 279 18.87 5.27 -24.46
N LEU A 280 19.57 4.18 -24.76
CA LEU A 280 21.03 4.00 -24.63
C LEU A 280 21.88 5.13 -25.23
N GLU A 281 21.48 5.70 -26.38
CA GLU A 281 22.27 6.69 -27.13
C GLU A 281 22.43 8.06 -26.44
N HIS A 282 21.78 8.32 -25.31
CA HIS A 282 22.03 9.56 -24.55
C HIS A 282 23.33 9.53 -23.74
N THR A 283 23.86 8.34 -23.48
CA THR A 283 25.07 8.11 -22.68
C THR A 283 26.34 8.36 -23.49
N ASN A 284 27.45 8.69 -22.82
CA ASN A 284 28.74 8.78 -23.49
C ASN A 284 29.27 7.37 -23.80
N GLN A 285 29.05 6.92 -25.04
CA GLN A 285 29.46 5.60 -25.52
C GLN A 285 29.02 4.46 -24.56
N LYS A 286 27.75 4.47 -24.13
CA LYS A 286 27.14 3.41 -23.29
C LYS A 286 27.75 3.31 -21.88
N ARG A 287 28.43 4.36 -21.42
CA ARG A 287 28.80 4.51 -19.99
C ARG A 287 27.62 5.10 -19.23
N TYR A 288 26.96 4.31 -18.40
CA TYR A 288 25.86 4.79 -17.56
C TYR A 288 26.29 5.88 -16.57
N PHE A 289 25.33 6.66 -16.07
CA PHE A 289 25.57 7.87 -15.27
C PHE A 289 26.42 8.95 -15.98
N THR A 290 26.44 8.93 -17.32
CA THR A 290 27.09 9.96 -18.14
C THR A 290 26.15 10.44 -19.25
N TRP A 291 26.51 11.55 -19.88
CA TRP A 291 25.81 12.13 -21.03
C TRP A 291 26.76 12.25 -22.21
N ASP A 292 26.31 11.95 -23.41
CA ASP A 292 27.07 12.17 -24.64
C ASP A 292 27.40 13.67 -24.78
N PRO A 293 28.68 14.07 -24.81
CA PRO A 293 29.05 15.48 -24.75
C PRO A 293 28.70 16.26 -26.02
N ASP A 294 28.54 15.59 -27.16
CA ASP A 294 28.25 16.23 -28.44
C ASP A 294 26.74 16.44 -28.64
N HIS A 295 25.94 15.46 -28.26
CA HIS A 295 24.49 15.44 -28.46
C HIS A 295 23.69 15.89 -27.23
N PHE A 296 24.24 15.68 -26.03
CA PHE A 296 23.67 16.04 -24.73
C PHE A 296 24.68 16.84 -23.88
N PRO A 297 25.21 17.98 -24.38
CA PRO A 297 26.11 18.81 -23.61
C PRO A 297 25.43 19.31 -22.33
N ARG A 298 26.20 19.47 -21.25
CA ARG A 298 25.69 19.81 -19.90
C ARG A 298 24.71 20.99 -19.87
N GLU A 299 25.01 22.08 -20.59
CA GLU A 299 24.11 23.24 -20.68
C GLU A 299 22.83 22.94 -21.46
N GLY A 300 22.93 22.10 -22.50
CA GLY A 300 21.80 21.60 -23.26
C GLY A 300 20.88 20.73 -22.41
N VAL A 301 21.43 19.78 -21.65
CA VAL A 301 20.68 18.92 -20.72
C VAL A 301 19.97 19.76 -19.66
N ARG A 302 20.64 20.75 -19.07
CA ARG A 302 20.01 21.70 -18.14
C ARG A 302 18.81 22.39 -18.78
N ARG A 303 18.99 22.99 -19.98
CA ARG A 303 17.91 23.67 -20.70
C ARG A 303 16.75 22.71 -21.02
N MET A 304 17.06 21.48 -21.42
CA MET A 304 16.07 20.44 -21.68
C MET A 304 15.20 20.21 -20.44
N LEU A 305 15.83 19.98 -19.29
CA LEU A 305 15.15 19.70 -18.03
C LEU A 305 14.36 20.90 -17.51
N ASP A 306 14.90 22.12 -17.62
CA ASP A 306 14.20 23.35 -17.25
C ASP A 306 12.92 23.52 -18.08
N GLU A 307 12.96 23.22 -19.38
CA GLU A 307 11.80 23.30 -20.26
C GLU A 307 10.77 22.19 -20.01
N LEU A 308 11.22 20.95 -19.75
CA LEU A 308 10.34 19.86 -19.35
C LEU A 308 9.65 20.19 -18.02
N ASN A 309 10.38 20.67 -17.01
CA ASN A 309 9.83 21.05 -15.72
C ASN A 309 8.85 22.23 -15.85
N ARG A 310 9.20 23.27 -16.62
CA ARG A 310 8.31 24.41 -16.92
C ARG A 310 7.00 23.96 -17.58
N THR A 311 7.05 22.91 -18.38
CA THR A 311 5.87 22.30 -19.00
C THR A 311 5.25 21.15 -18.19
N GLN A 312 5.70 20.96 -16.94
CA GLN A 312 5.25 19.96 -15.98
C GLN A 312 5.36 18.51 -16.48
N ARG A 313 6.46 18.24 -17.20
CA ARG A 313 6.89 16.96 -17.74
C ARG A 313 8.17 16.50 -17.06
N LYS A 314 8.47 15.21 -17.19
CA LYS A 314 9.59 14.53 -16.55
C LYS A 314 10.41 13.79 -17.59
N LEU A 315 11.64 13.45 -17.21
CA LEU A 315 12.55 12.68 -18.04
C LEU A 315 12.77 11.30 -17.41
N VAL A 316 12.90 10.27 -18.23
CA VAL A 316 13.44 8.97 -17.81
C VAL A 316 14.73 8.71 -18.58
N THR A 317 15.77 8.27 -17.88
CA THR A 317 17.04 7.82 -18.48
C THR A 317 17.27 6.34 -18.19
N ILE A 318 17.67 5.59 -19.21
CA ILE A 318 18.10 4.19 -19.06
C ILE A 318 19.43 4.08 -18.29
N ILE A 319 19.51 3.11 -17.38
CA ILE A 319 20.69 2.76 -16.58
C ILE A 319 20.69 1.25 -16.37
N ASP A 320 21.61 0.55 -17.03
CA ASP A 320 21.65 -0.92 -17.01
C ASP A 320 22.79 -1.46 -16.16
N PRO A 321 22.74 -2.73 -15.72
CA PRO A 321 23.69 -3.29 -14.77
C PRO A 321 24.95 -3.89 -15.42
N HIS A 322 25.41 -3.35 -16.55
CA HIS A 322 26.65 -3.76 -17.20
C HIS A 322 27.57 -2.54 -17.42
N LEU A 323 28.78 -2.59 -16.90
CA LEU A 323 29.69 -1.45 -16.85
C LEU A 323 30.87 -1.69 -17.80
N PHE A 324 31.15 -0.75 -18.70
CA PHE A 324 32.28 -0.87 -19.62
C PHE A 324 33.59 -1.20 -18.87
N ALA A 325 34.21 -2.33 -19.23
CA ALA A 325 35.39 -2.87 -18.55
C ALA A 325 36.69 -2.25 -19.06
N GLY A 326 36.71 -1.77 -20.31
CA GLY A 326 37.92 -1.42 -21.06
C GLY A 326 38.60 -0.10 -20.71
N ASP A 327 38.10 0.65 -19.72
CA ASP A 327 38.57 2.00 -19.40
C ASP A 327 38.76 2.19 -17.89
N ALA A 328 39.98 2.56 -17.49
CA ALA A 328 40.28 2.86 -16.09
C ALA A 328 39.72 4.22 -15.65
N ASP A 329 39.42 5.12 -16.58
CA ASP A 329 38.91 6.47 -16.31
C ASP A 329 37.37 6.51 -16.16
N TYR A 330 36.66 5.42 -16.46
CA TYR A 330 35.22 5.31 -16.17
C TYR A 330 35.00 5.13 -14.65
N ALA A 331 34.78 6.24 -13.96
CA ALA A 331 34.73 6.32 -12.50
C ALA A 331 33.77 5.32 -11.84
N VAL A 332 32.63 5.01 -12.46
CA VAL A 332 31.65 4.04 -11.91
C VAL A 332 32.23 2.62 -11.93
N ALA A 333 32.74 2.17 -13.08
CA ALA A 333 33.38 0.85 -13.18
C ALA A 333 34.62 0.75 -12.29
N ALA A 334 35.48 1.77 -12.29
CA ALA A 334 36.66 1.83 -11.42
C ALA A 334 36.29 1.75 -9.93
N ARG A 335 35.21 2.42 -9.51
CA ARG A 335 34.70 2.36 -8.13
C ARG A 335 34.22 0.97 -7.75
N MET A 336 33.41 0.33 -8.60
CA MET A 336 32.90 -1.02 -8.34
C MET A 336 34.03 -2.05 -8.28
N ARG A 337 34.98 -1.97 -9.21
CA ARG A 337 36.17 -2.83 -9.26
C ARG A 337 37.07 -2.62 -8.04
N GLY A 338 37.39 -1.37 -7.71
CA GLY A 338 38.28 -1.04 -6.59
C GLY A 338 37.75 -1.46 -5.21
N GLN A 339 36.42 -1.61 -5.08
CA GLN A 339 35.76 -2.11 -3.86
C GLN A 339 35.41 -3.61 -3.93
N GLY A 340 35.74 -4.30 -5.03
CA GLY A 340 35.44 -5.73 -5.19
C GLY A 340 33.94 -6.04 -5.20
N LEU A 341 33.14 -5.21 -5.86
CA LEU A 341 31.66 -5.26 -5.91
C LEU A 341 31.12 -5.90 -7.21
N LEU A 342 31.97 -6.63 -7.93
CA LEU A 342 31.63 -7.26 -9.21
C LEU A 342 31.41 -8.76 -9.02
N VAL A 343 30.53 -9.34 -9.83
CA VAL A 343 30.34 -10.79 -9.96
C VAL A 343 31.69 -11.44 -10.29
N LYS A 344 31.97 -12.63 -9.75
CA LYS A 344 33.25 -13.32 -9.95
C LYS A 344 33.11 -14.52 -10.87
N ARG A 345 34.14 -14.77 -11.69
CA ARG A 345 34.39 -16.08 -12.28
C ARG A 345 35.06 -16.98 -11.23
N PRO A 346 34.67 -18.26 -11.10
CA PRO A 346 35.30 -19.17 -10.15
C PRO A 346 36.79 -19.35 -10.45
N ALA A 347 37.56 -19.65 -9.40
CA ALA A 347 38.96 -20.03 -9.56
C ALA A 347 39.06 -21.36 -10.32
N ASN A 348 40.10 -21.52 -11.13
CA ASN A 348 40.45 -22.80 -11.75
C ASN A 348 41.88 -23.21 -11.39
N SER A 349 42.31 -24.38 -11.84
CA SER A 349 43.65 -24.92 -11.55
C SER A 349 44.82 -24.02 -11.98
N SER A 350 44.55 -23.02 -12.83
CA SER A 350 45.55 -22.15 -13.45
C SER A 350 45.37 -20.67 -13.11
N SER A 351 44.31 -20.26 -12.41
CA SER A 351 44.02 -18.85 -12.10
C SER A 351 43.08 -18.70 -10.89
N PRO A 352 43.33 -17.71 -10.00
CA PRO A 352 42.41 -17.40 -8.90
C PRO A 352 41.08 -16.85 -9.44
N ALA A 353 40.07 -16.74 -8.56
CA ALA A 353 38.81 -16.09 -8.89
C ALA A 353 39.07 -14.63 -9.32
N GLN A 354 38.38 -14.19 -10.37
CA GLN A 354 38.56 -12.87 -11.00
C GLN A 354 37.20 -12.22 -11.24
N ASP A 355 37.18 -10.91 -11.48
CA ASP A 355 35.95 -10.22 -11.90
C ASP A 355 35.45 -10.84 -13.20
N PHE A 356 34.14 -11.10 -13.27
CA PHE A 356 33.51 -11.56 -14.49
C PHE A 356 33.51 -10.42 -15.52
N GLU A 357 33.86 -10.78 -16.75
CA GLU A 357 33.80 -9.93 -17.93
C GLU A 357 33.07 -10.71 -19.02
N GLY A 358 32.05 -10.08 -19.62
CA GLY A 358 31.33 -10.54 -20.80
C GLY A 358 31.10 -9.38 -21.75
N PHE A 359 30.24 -9.56 -22.75
CA PHE A 359 29.94 -8.54 -23.75
C PHE A 359 28.50 -8.04 -23.62
N CYS A 360 28.31 -6.73 -23.74
CA CYS A 360 26.98 -6.11 -23.82
C CYS A 360 27.06 -4.81 -24.64
N TRP A 361 26.13 -3.87 -24.47
CA TRP A 361 26.05 -2.62 -25.25
C TRP A 361 27.35 -1.79 -25.33
N PRO A 362 28.13 -1.58 -24.25
CA PRO A 362 29.39 -0.84 -24.34
C PRO A 362 30.56 -1.68 -24.86
N GLY A 363 30.34 -2.95 -25.22
CA GLY A 363 31.39 -3.92 -25.53
C GLY A 363 31.78 -4.74 -24.29
N PRO A 364 33.08 -5.00 -24.05
CA PRO A 364 33.54 -5.69 -22.86
C PRO A 364 33.02 -5.01 -21.59
N SER A 365 32.37 -5.78 -20.71
CA SER A 365 31.56 -5.28 -19.61
C SER A 365 31.77 -6.10 -18.34
N ASN A 366 31.89 -5.41 -17.21
CA ASN A 366 31.82 -5.99 -15.86
C ASN A 366 30.39 -5.86 -15.31
N TYR A 367 29.97 -6.83 -14.50
CA TYR A 367 28.63 -6.89 -13.92
C TYR A 367 28.72 -6.67 -12.40
N PRO A 368 28.12 -5.61 -11.84
CA PRO A 368 28.03 -5.45 -10.40
C PRO A 368 27.25 -6.61 -9.78
N ASP A 369 27.72 -7.07 -8.62
CA ASP A 369 27.07 -8.14 -7.87
C ASP A 369 25.95 -7.56 -7.00
N PHE A 370 24.74 -7.47 -7.54
CA PHE A 370 23.60 -6.90 -6.84
C PHE A 370 23.06 -7.78 -5.70
N CYS A 371 23.46 -9.05 -5.63
CA CYS A 371 23.18 -9.88 -4.45
C CYS A 371 23.91 -9.35 -3.20
N ASP A 372 25.07 -8.71 -3.38
CA ASP A 372 25.81 -8.05 -2.30
C ASP A 372 25.12 -6.75 -1.86
N PRO A 373 24.70 -6.64 -0.57
CA PRO A 373 24.15 -5.41 -0.02
C PRO A 373 25.07 -4.19 -0.19
N ARG A 374 26.39 -4.36 -0.17
CA ARG A 374 27.36 -3.27 -0.40
C ARG A 374 27.26 -2.73 -1.82
N THR A 375 27.14 -3.60 -2.82
CA THR A 375 26.94 -3.18 -4.21
C THR A 375 25.65 -2.39 -4.34
N ARG A 376 24.55 -2.84 -3.72
CA ARG A 376 23.27 -2.10 -3.74
C ARG A 376 23.38 -0.72 -3.10
N GLN A 377 24.09 -0.62 -1.97
CA GLN A 377 24.34 0.66 -1.29
C GLN A 377 25.23 1.59 -2.13
N GLU A 378 26.28 1.07 -2.75
CA GLU A 378 27.18 1.85 -3.61
C GLU A 378 26.49 2.29 -4.91
N TRP A 379 25.66 1.44 -5.50
CA TRP A 379 24.82 1.77 -6.65
C TRP A 379 23.82 2.88 -6.33
N ALA A 380 23.13 2.79 -5.18
CA ALA A 380 22.19 3.82 -4.73
C ALA A 380 22.86 5.21 -4.61
N LYS A 381 24.11 5.28 -4.14
CA LYS A 381 24.90 6.54 -4.03
C LYS A 381 25.19 7.19 -5.38
N LEU A 382 25.15 6.45 -6.48
CA LEU A 382 25.38 7.01 -7.82
C LEU A 382 24.24 7.92 -8.28
N PHE A 383 23.04 7.77 -7.71
CA PHE A 383 21.90 8.62 -8.01
C PHE A 383 21.96 10.00 -7.34
N ASP A 384 22.87 10.21 -6.38
CA ASP A 384 23.03 11.50 -5.71
C ASP A 384 23.30 12.63 -6.73
N PHE A 385 22.75 13.83 -6.49
CA PHE A 385 22.87 14.97 -7.41
C PHE A 385 24.32 15.42 -7.66
N SER A 386 25.26 15.10 -6.76
CA SER A 386 26.69 15.37 -6.94
C SER A 386 27.42 14.28 -7.74
N SER A 387 27.00 13.01 -7.59
CA SER A 387 27.57 11.84 -8.29
C SER A 387 27.09 11.73 -9.73
N TYR A 388 25.83 12.12 -10.00
CA TYR A 388 25.26 12.25 -11.33
C TYR A 388 25.01 13.74 -11.59
N PRO A 389 26.07 14.53 -11.88
CA PRO A 389 26.03 15.99 -11.81
C PRO A 389 25.09 16.59 -12.86
N GLY A 390 23.85 16.83 -12.46
CA GLY A 390 22.94 17.68 -13.20
C GLY A 390 21.44 17.48 -12.94
N TRP A 391 20.88 18.42 -12.16
CA TRP A 391 19.54 19.00 -12.41
C TRP A 391 18.34 18.11 -11.98
N PRO A 392 17.13 18.70 -11.86
CA PRO A 392 16.17 18.62 -10.72
C PRO A 392 15.65 17.22 -10.34
N ALA A 393 14.90 17.14 -9.22
CA ALA A 393 14.26 15.92 -8.69
C ALA A 393 13.38 15.10 -9.67
N GLU A 394 13.19 15.57 -10.90
CA GLU A 394 12.25 15.07 -11.89
C GLU A 394 12.86 14.21 -13.00
N ILE A 395 14.10 13.73 -12.80
CA ILE A 395 14.71 12.66 -13.61
C ILE A 395 14.47 11.32 -12.94
N TYR A 396 13.84 10.41 -13.66
CA TYR A 396 13.52 9.06 -13.22
C TYR A 396 14.31 8.02 -14.01
N THR A 397 14.22 6.74 -13.65
CA THR A 397 15.12 5.71 -14.18
C THR A 397 14.38 4.57 -14.85
N TRP A 398 15.05 4.00 -15.83
CA TRP A 398 14.69 2.74 -16.46
C TRP A 398 15.87 1.78 -16.28
N ASN A 399 15.65 0.66 -15.59
CA ASN A 399 16.58 -0.46 -15.58
C ASN A 399 16.16 -1.44 -16.67
N ASP A 400 17.00 -1.59 -17.67
CA ASP A 400 16.89 -2.61 -18.70
C ASP A 400 18.03 -3.61 -18.56
N MET A 401 18.00 -4.68 -19.37
CA MET A 401 19.09 -5.65 -19.49
C MET A 401 19.49 -6.30 -18.15
N ASN A 402 18.56 -6.35 -17.19
CA ASN A 402 18.80 -6.70 -15.80
C ASN A 402 18.40 -8.13 -15.44
N GLU A 403 18.25 -9.00 -16.43
CA GLU A 403 18.10 -10.44 -16.26
C GLU A 403 19.21 -11.10 -15.43
N PRO A 404 20.52 -10.87 -15.66
CA PRO A 404 21.22 -9.91 -16.55
C PRO A 404 21.46 -10.40 -17.97
N SER A 405 21.35 -9.50 -18.95
CA SER A 405 21.67 -9.80 -20.35
C SER A 405 23.17 -9.72 -20.64
N VAL A 406 23.73 -10.83 -21.15
CA VAL A 406 25.15 -11.00 -21.50
C VAL A 406 25.24 -11.59 -22.92
N PHE A 407 25.57 -10.77 -23.92
CA PHE A 407 25.43 -11.14 -25.34
C PHE A 407 26.27 -12.34 -25.79
N ASP A 408 27.39 -12.58 -25.12
CA ASP A 408 28.29 -13.71 -25.35
C ASP A 408 28.22 -14.76 -24.24
N GLY A 409 27.18 -14.73 -23.41
CA GLY A 409 26.93 -15.71 -22.36
C GLY A 409 25.94 -16.80 -22.79
N PRO A 410 25.87 -17.92 -22.04
CA PRO A 410 24.89 -18.96 -22.30
C PRO A 410 23.48 -18.40 -22.21
N GLU A 411 22.67 -18.63 -23.24
CA GLU A 411 21.29 -18.13 -23.31
C GLU A 411 21.17 -16.60 -23.14
N ILE A 412 22.22 -15.86 -23.52
CA ILE A 412 22.30 -14.40 -23.35
C ILE A 412 22.27 -13.99 -21.86
N SER A 413 22.87 -14.80 -20.98
CA SER A 413 22.90 -14.55 -19.53
C SER A 413 24.27 -14.86 -18.90
N LEU A 414 24.43 -14.58 -17.60
CA LEU A 414 25.64 -14.95 -16.86
C LEU A 414 25.81 -16.49 -16.81
N PRO A 415 27.04 -17.02 -16.90
CA PRO A 415 27.29 -18.44 -16.67
C PRO A 415 26.87 -18.87 -15.27
N ARG A 416 26.27 -20.06 -15.18
CA ARG A 416 25.66 -20.62 -13.95
C ARG A 416 26.61 -20.73 -12.77
N ASP A 417 27.89 -20.99 -13.04
CA ASP A 417 28.94 -21.18 -12.04
C ASP A 417 29.67 -19.89 -11.64
N THR A 418 29.24 -18.73 -12.14
CA THR A 418 29.71 -17.44 -11.62
C THR A 418 29.29 -17.25 -10.17
N LEU A 419 30.09 -16.53 -9.39
CA LEU A 419 29.97 -16.46 -7.94
C LEU A 419 29.49 -15.08 -7.50
N HIS A 420 28.56 -15.11 -6.55
CA HIS A 420 27.93 -13.98 -5.88
C HIS A 420 28.21 -14.01 -4.38
N ARG A 421 28.13 -12.83 -3.76
CA ARG A 421 28.28 -12.61 -2.33
C ARG A 421 26.98 -12.10 -1.75
N CYS A 422 26.09 -13.01 -1.36
CA CYS A 422 24.75 -12.67 -0.85
C CYS A 422 24.73 -12.33 0.65
N HIS A 423 25.56 -13.02 1.44
CA HIS A 423 25.70 -12.90 2.89
C HIS A 423 27.17 -13.11 3.27
N GLU A 424 27.66 -12.41 4.30
CA GLU A 424 29.08 -12.48 4.75
C GLU A 424 30.11 -12.05 3.67
N ASP A 425 31.41 -12.10 3.99
CA ASP A 425 32.49 -11.55 3.15
C ASP A 425 33.00 -12.50 2.04
N ASP A 426 32.31 -13.63 1.76
CA ASP A 426 32.79 -14.64 0.81
C ASP A 426 31.91 -14.80 -0.46
N PHE A 427 32.57 -15.18 -1.57
CA PHE A 427 31.93 -15.47 -2.86
C PHE A 427 31.58 -16.96 -2.92
N SER A 428 30.55 -17.36 -2.20
CA SER A 428 30.16 -18.77 -2.05
C SER A 428 28.93 -19.19 -2.85
N ILE A 429 28.07 -18.25 -3.27
CA ILE A 429 26.79 -18.54 -3.92
C ILE A 429 26.94 -18.55 -5.44
N GLU A 430 26.49 -19.60 -6.11
CA GLU A 430 26.50 -19.67 -7.58
C GLU A 430 25.36 -18.84 -8.20
N HIS A 431 25.57 -18.31 -9.41
CA HIS A 431 24.55 -17.57 -10.15
C HIS A 431 23.29 -18.41 -10.35
N ARG A 432 23.42 -19.73 -10.57
CA ARG A 432 22.28 -20.65 -10.65
C ARG A 432 21.33 -20.58 -9.45
N GLU A 433 21.84 -20.24 -8.27
CA GLU A 433 21.04 -20.20 -7.04
C GLU A 433 20.26 -18.89 -6.89
N VAL A 434 20.65 -17.83 -7.59
CA VAL A 434 20.14 -16.47 -7.37
C VAL A 434 19.78 -15.72 -8.65
N HIS A 435 19.87 -16.37 -9.81
CA HIS A 435 19.68 -15.76 -11.14
C HIS A 435 18.41 -14.89 -11.20
N ASN A 436 17.27 -15.44 -10.81
CA ASN A 436 15.99 -14.72 -10.89
C ASN A 436 15.88 -13.54 -9.91
N LEU A 437 16.77 -13.42 -8.91
CA LEU A 437 16.82 -12.27 -8.01
C LEU A 437 17.70 -11.12 -8.50
N TYR A 438 18.54 -11.33 -9.52
CA TYR A 438 19.47 -10.29 -9.97
C TYR A 438 18.73 -9.02 -10.38
N GLY A 439 17.73 -9.14 -11.26
CA GLY A 439 16.92 -8.00 -11.70
C GLY A 439 16.10 -7.35 -10.60
N PHE A 440 15.57 -8.16 -9.67
CA PHE A 440 14.90 -7.67 -8.46
C PHE A 440 15.82 -6.76 -7.64
N TYR A 441 17.08 -7.15 -7.44
CA TYR A 441 18.05 -6.38 -6.67
C TYR A 441 18.56 -5.13 -7.41
N VAL A 442 18.66 -5.15 -8.74
CA VAL A 442 18.93 -3.95 -9.55
C VAL A 442 17.80 -2.93 -9.37
N HIS A 443 16.54 -3.39 -9.47
CA HIS A 443 15.36 -2.56 -9.31
C HIS A 443 15.26 -1.98 -7.89
N GLU A 444 15.54 -2.80 -6.87
CA GLU A 444 15.65 -2.35 -5.48
C GLU A 444 16.72 -1.28 -5.33
N ALA A 445 17.95 -1.53 -5.76
CA ALA A 445 19.09 -0.62 -5.56
C ALA A 445 18.85 0.74 -6.23
N SER A 446 18.34 0.76 -7.46
CA SER A 446 17.99 2.00 -8.16
C SER A 446 16.86 2.74 -7.44
N THR A 447 15.85 2.03 -6.94
CA THR A 447 14.75 2.62 -6.16
C THR A 447 15.27 3.27 -4.88
N GLN A 448 16.20 2.60 -4.18
CA GLN A 448 16.85 3.15 -2.99
C GLN A 448 17.69 4.39 -3.34
N GLY A 449 18.35 4.43 -4.50
CA GLY A 449 19.04 5.62 -4.98
C GLY A 449 18.12 6.83 -5.14
N HIS A 450 16.93 6.63 -5.72
CA HIS A 450 15.92 7.69 -5.82
C HIS A 450 15.44 8.17 -4.45
N LEU A 451 15.18 7.24 -3.52
CA LEU A 451 14.74 7.56 -2.16
C LEU A 451 15.84 8.30 -1.36
N GLN A 452 17.10 7.91 -1.51
CA GLN A 452 18.22 8.60 -0.85
C GLN A 452 18.39 10.02 -1.41
N ARG A 453 18.26 10.17 -2.74
CA ARG A 453 18.37 11.47 -3.42
C ARG A 453 17.24 12.43 -3.06
N ALA A 454 16.01 11.93 -2.92
CA ALA A 454 14.84 12.73 -2.60
C ALA A 454 13.89 11.98 -1.64
N PRO A 455 14.17 11.99 -0.31
CA PRO A 455 13.47 11.12 0.66
C PRO A 455 11.95 11.30 0.73
N ASN A 456 11.45 12.51 0.46
CA ASN A 456 10.01 12.77 0.45
C ASN A 456 9.39 12.64 -0.94
N GLN A 457 10.12 12.30 -2.00
CA GLN A 457 9.57 12.13 -3.35
C GLN A 457 9.41 10.64 -3.66
N ARG A 458 8.24 10.24 -4.16
CA ARG A 458 8.00 8.85 -4.58
C ARG A 458 8.92 8.51 -5.77
N PRO A 459 9.64 7.37 -5.71
CA PRO A 459 10.50 6.95 -6.80
C PRO A 459 9.66 6.46 -7.98
N PHE A 460 10.24 6.54 -9.17
CA PHE A 460 9.76 5.82 -10.35
C PHE A 460 10.96 5.21 -11.07
N VAL A 461 11.03 3.88 -11.01
CA VAL A 461 12.02 3.06 -11.70
C VAL A 461 11.27 1.98 -12.47
N LEU A 462 11.37 1.98 -13.80
CA LEU A 462 10.85 0.88 -14.63
C LEU A 462 11.88 -0.26 -14.65
N THR A 463 11.45 -1.52 -14.54
CA THR A 463 12.32 -2.71 -14.65
C THR A 463 11.87 -3.65 -15.76
N ARG A 464 12.81 -4.35 -16.40
CA ARG A 464 12.52 -5.46 -17.33
C ARG A 464 12.41 -6.78 -16.57
N SER A 465 13.47 -7.13 -15.86
CA SER A 465 13.56 -8.33 -15.03
C SER A 465 13.02 -8.09 -13.62
N PHE A 466 12.25 -9.05 -13.11
CA PHE A 466 11.58 -8.99 -11.82
C PHE A 466 11.41 -10.38 -11.20
N PHE A 467 11.26 -10.38 -9.88
CA PHE A 467 10.85 -11.53 -9.06
C PHE A 467 9.69 -11.17 -8.10
N ALA A 468 9.19 -12.15 -7.33
CA ALA A 468 8.22 -11.91 -6.26
C ALA A 468 8.72 -10.81 -5.30
N GLY A 469 7.93 -9.74 -5.11
CA GLY A 469 8.31 -8.55 -4.34
C GLY A 469 8.71 -7.33 -5.17
N SER A 470 8.90 -7.45 -6.49
CA SER A 470 9.32 -6.32 -7.36
C SER A 470 8.29 -5.20 -7.45
N HIS A 471 7.01 -5.49 -7.22
CA HIS A 471 5.92 -4.51 -7.14
C HIS A 471 6.16 -3.39 -6.10
N ARG A 472 7.06 -3.62 -5.14
CA ARG A 472 7.48 -2.60 -4.16
C ARG A 472 8.38 -1.52 -4.77
N HIS A 473 8.97 -1.73 -5.93
CA HIS A 473 10.07 -0.90 -6.43
C HIS A 473 9.68 -0.02 -7.62
N GLY A 474 8.61 -0.37 -8.34
CA GLY A 474 8.06 0.46 -9.42
C GLY A 474 7.29 -0.39 -10.43
N PRO A 475 7.01 0.14 -11.63
CA PRO A 475 6.41 -0.64 -12.70
C PRO A 475 7.38 -1.60 -13.38
N ALA A 476 6.82 -2.58 -14.09
CA ALA A 476 7.51 -3.42 -15.08
C ALA A 476 6.80 -3.33 -16.44
N TRP A 477 7.46 -3.77 -17.51
CA TRP A 477 6.82 -3.94 -18.83
C TRP A 477 7.20 -5.28 -19.47
N THR A 478 6.40 -5.71 -20.44
CA THR A 478 6.51 -7.05 -21.05
C THR A 478 7.62 -7.21 -22.10
N GLY A 479 8.73 -6.49 -21.93
CA GLY A 479 9.88 -6.45 -22.83
C GLY A 479 9.57 -6.17 -24.31
N ASP A 480 10.38 -6.78 -25.17
CA ASP A 480 10.56 -6.45 -26.59
C ASP A 480 9.49 -7.11 -27.47
N ASN A 481 8.24 -6.68 -27.30
CA ASN A 481 7.12 -7.19 -28.08
C ASN A 481 7.17 -6.78 -29.57
N MET A 482 6.43 -7.50 -30.43
CA MET A 482 6.37 -7.18 -31.86
C MET A 482 5.17 -6.31 -32.24
N ALA A 483 5.33 -5.46 -33.25
CA ALA A 483 4.30 -4.62 -33.85
C ALA A 483 3.36 -5.44 -34.76
N ASN A 484 2.70 -6.46 -34.20
CA ASN A 484 1.69 -7.26 -34.88
C ASN A 484 0.45 -7.51 -33.98
N TRP A 485 -0.62 -8.03 -34.57
CA TRP A 485 -1.88 -8.25 -33.86
C TRP A 485 -1.82 -9.36 -32.81
N ARG A 486 -0.97 -10.38 -32.98
CA ARG A 486 -0.82 -11.46 -32.01
C ARG A 486 -0.25 -10.95 -30.68
N HIS A 487 0.78 -10.09 -30.71
CA HIS A 487 1.30 -9.46 -29.49
C HIS A 487 0.32 -8.45 -28.88
N LEU A 488 -0.44 -7.71 -29.71
CA LEU A 488 -1.52 -6.87 -29.19
C LEU A 488 -2.54 -7.69 -28.40
N GLU A 489 -2.98 -8.82 -28.95
CA GLU A 489 -3.95 -9.70 -28.29
C GLU A 489 -3.37 -10.34 -27.03
N ARG A 490 -2.11 -10.80 -27.06
CA ARG A 490 -1.43 -11.44 -25.91
C ARG A 490 -0.99 -10.49 -24.82
N SER A 491 -0.91 -9.19 -25.10
CA SER A 491 -0.69 -8.19 -24.04
C SER A 491 -1.74 -8.24 -22.93
N VAL A 492 -3.00 -8.60 -23.24
CA VAL A 492 -4.07 -8.66 -22.23
C VAL A 492 -3.83 -9.78 -21.21
N PRO A 493 -3.72 -11.07 -21.60
CA PRO A 493 -3.48 -12.14 -20.64
C PRO A 493 -2.14 -12.00 -19.91
N MET A 494 -1.09 -11.46 -20.53
CA MET A 494 0.19 -11.20 -19.85
C MET A 494 0.02 -10.23 -18.68
N LEU A 495 -0.64 -9.09 -18.90
CA LEU A 495 -0.88 -8.09 -17.85
C LEU A 495 -1.84 -8.59 -16.76
N LEU A 496 -2.82 -9.42 -17.14
CA LEU A 496 -3.72 -10.06 -16.18
C LEU A 496 -3.02 -11.13 -15.33
N SER A 497 -2.12 -11.91 -15.92
CA SER A 497 -1.32 -12.91 -15.19
C SER A 497 -0.45 -12.21 -14.15
N LEU A 498 0.28 -11.16 -14.53
CA LEU A 498 1.07 -10.34 -13.61
C LEU A 498 0.20 -9.73 -12.48
N ALA A 499 -0.98 -9.21 -12.81
CA ALA A 499 -1.90 -8.67 -11.81
C ALA A 499 -2.40 -9.74 -10.81
N LEU A 500 -2.62 -10.98 -11.26
CA LEU A 500 -2.99 -12.13 -10.43
C LEU A 500 -1.80 -12.76 -9.67
N CYS A 501 -0.57 -12.33 -10.00
CA CYS A 501 0.64 -12.56 -9.23
C CYS A 501 1.02 -11.37 -8.33
N GLY A 502 0.09 -10.44 -8.08
CA GLY A 502 0.29 -9.28 -7.21
C GLY A 502 0.96 -8.06 -7.86
N TYR A 503 1.44 -8.17 -9.10
CA TYR A 503 2.13 -7.09 -9.79
C TYR A 503 1.22 -6.37 -10.79
N SER A 504 0.48 -5.36 -10.32
CA SER A 504 -0.56 -4.71 -11.15
C SER A 504 -0.10 -3.48 -11.94
N LEU A 505 0.97 -2.78 -11.53
CA LEU A 505 1.47 -1.62 -12.26
C LEU A 505 2.38 -2.04 -13.43
N VAL A 506 1.78 -2.65 -14.45
CA VAL A 506 2.47 -3.24 -15.61
C VAL A 506 1.89 -2.74 -16.94
N GLY A 507 2.65 -2.87 -18.02
CA GLY A 507 2.24 -2.48 -19.37
C GLY A 507 3.02 -3.18 -20.48
N ALA A 508 2.57 -3.03 -21.72
CA ALA A 508 3.27 -3.49 -22.92
C ALA A 508 3.60 -2.29 -23.81
N ASP A 509 4.67 -2.38 -24.60
CA ASP A 509 5.06 -1.27 -25.47
C ASP A 509 4.04 -1.02 -26.57
N VAL A 510 3.60 0.23 -26.68
CA VAL A 510 2.56 0.65 -27.63
C VAL A 510 3.20 1.37 -28.83
N ALA A 511 3.16 0.87 -30.06
CA ALA A 511 2.35 -0.22 -30.59
C ALA A 511 3.21 -1.42 -31.04
N GLY A 512 3.97 -2.02 -30.11
CA GLY A 512 4.94 -3.08 -30.38
C GLY A 512 6.34 -2.52 -30.62
N PHE A 513 7.37 -2.99 -29.91
CA PHE A 513 8.76 -2.54 -30.00
C PHE A 513 9.38 -2.83 -31.37
N MET A 514 9.30 -4.08 -31.83
CA MET A 514 9.86 -4.53 -33.11
C MET A 514 8.93 -4.32 -34.30
N GLY A 515 9.48 -3.83 -35.42
CA GLY A 515 8.76 -3.66 -36.67
C GLY A 515 7.89 -2.38 -36.75
N ASP A 516 7.41 -2.08 -37.95
CA ASP A 516 6.55 -0.93 -38.22
C ASP A 516 5.07 -1.35 -38.22
N PRO A 517 4.25 -0.94 -37.24
CA PRO A 517 2.81 -1.24 -37.25
C PRO A 517 2.11 -0.48 -38.38
N ASP A 518 1.13 -1.12 -39.02
CA ASP A 518 0.24 -0.41 -39.93
C ASP A 518 -0.60 0.66 -39.18
N PRO A 519 -1.20 1.64 -39.89
CA PRO A 519 -1.99 2.69 -39.26
C PRO A 519 -3.19 2.22 -38.44
N GLU A 520 -3.81 1.08 -38.79
CA GLU A 520 -4.91 0.51 -38.03
C GLU A 520 -4.40 -0.11 -36.73
N LEU A 521 -3.38 -0.97 -36.80
CA LEU A 521 -2.74 -1.57 -35.63
C LEU A 521 -2.25 -0.49 -34.66
N PHE A 522 -1.54 0.53 -35.16
CA PHE A 522 -1.05 1.65 -34.35
C PHE A 522 -2.18 2.35 -33.58
N VAL A 523 -3.30 2.63 -34.25
CA VAL A 523 -4.47 3.24 -33.61
C VAL A 523 -5.10 2.29 -32.59
N ARG A 524 -5.25 1.01 -32.93
CA ARG A 524 -5.91 0.02 -32.08
C ARG A 524 -5.12 -0.26 -30.80
N TRP A 525 -3.80 -0.32 -30.91
CA TRP A 525 -2.93 -0.45 -29.76
C TRP A 525 -2.98 0.79 -28.87
N HIS A 526 -3.02 2.01 -29.41
CA HIS A 526 -3.25 3.20 -28.59
C HIS A 526 -4.64 3.22 -27.95
N GLN A 527 -5.68 2.70 -28.61
CA GLN A 527 -7.01 2.59 -28.00
C GLN A 527 -7.08 1.53 -26.89
N LEU A 528 -6.25 0.47 -26.96
CA LEU A 528 -6.14 -0.54 -25.92
C LEU A 528 -5.22 -0.07 -24.78
N GLY A 529 -4.03 0.43 -25.10
CA GLY A 529 -2.98 0.74 -24.14
C GLY A 529 -3.28 1.91 -23.20
N VAL A 530 -4.23 2.79 -23.55
CA VAL A 530 -4.78 3.77 -22.60
C VAL A 530 -5.50 3.12 -21.42
N TRP A 531 -5.80 1.83 -21.52
CA TRP A 531 -6.38 1.01 -20.46
C TRP A 531 -5.38 0.08 -19.77
N TYR A 532 -4.08 0.13 -20.11
CA TYR A 532 -3.05 -0.55 -19.33
C TYR A 532 -2.70 0.25 -18.07
N PRO A 533 -2.40 -0.39 -16.93
CA PRO A 533 -1.91 0.32 -15.74
C PRO A 533 -0.73 1.24 -16.04
N PHE A 534 0.30 0.73 -16.74
CA PHE A 534 1.42 1.51 -17.27
C PHE A 534 1.29 1.72 -18.79
N TYR A 535 1.33 2.99 -19.26
CA TYR A 535 1.08 3.34 -20.67
C TYR A 535 2.28 4.03 -21.32
N ARG A 536 3.12 3.23 -21.98
CA ARG A 536 4.31 3.68 -22.72
C ARG A 536 4.22 3.38 -24.21
N ALA A 537 4.57 4.38 -25.02
CA ALA A 537 4.91 4.16 -26.41
C ALA A 537 6.44 4.06 -26.53
N HIS A 538 6.96 2.99 -27.12
CA HIS A 538 8.38 2.75 -27.32
C HIS A 538 8.61 2.04 -28.66
N ALA A 539 9.84 2.03 -29.18
CA ALA A 539 10.14 1.53 -30.52
C ALA A 539 11.63 1.19 -30.68
N HIS A 540 11.93 0.10 -31.39
CA HIS A 540 13.29 -0.32 -31.70
C HIS A 540 14.02 0.65 -32.64
N LEU A 541 15.37 0.62 -32.60
CA LEU A 541 16.27 1.52 -33.34
C LEU A 541 15.97 1.59 -34.84
N THR A 542 15.73 0.43 -35.46
CA THR A 542 15.54 0.30 -36.92
C THR A 542 14.15 0.69 -37.40
N THR A 543 13.21 0.98 -36.49
CA THR A 543 11.83 1.36 -36.85
C THR A 543 11.75 2.81 -37.31
N LYS A 544 10.75 3.10 -38.15
CA LYS A 544 10.45 4.49 -38.52
C LYS A 544 10.00 5.29 -37.29
N ARG A 545 10.28 6.59 -37.30
CA ARG A 545 9.63 7.53 -36.38
C ARG A 545 8.12 7.42 -36.52
N ARG A 546 7.44 7.26 -35.39
CA ARG A 546 5.99 6.99 -35.34
C ARG A 546 5.28 7.80 -34.26
N GLU A 547 5.82 8.96 -33.90
CA GLU A 547 5.04 9.93 -33.15
C GLU A 547 3.74 10.24 -33.94
N PRO A 548 2.57 10.38 -33.28
CA PRO A 548 1.27 10.23 -33.95
C PRO A 548 1.00 11.21 -35.11
N TRP A 549 1.67 12.36 -35.15
CA TRP A 549 1.55 13.36 -36.21
C TRP A 549 2.24 12.96 -37.53
N LEU A 550 3.14 11.97 -37.50
CA LEU A 550 3.85 11.47 -38.68
C LEU A 550 2.98 10.52 -39.54
N LEU A 551 1.90 9.98 -38.96
CA LEU A 551 1.05 8.95 -39.58
C LEU A 551 -0.25 9.52 -40.19
N GLY A 552 -0.31 10.84 -40.37
CA GLY A 552 -1.42 11.55 -41.02
C GLY A 552 -2.56 11.95 -40.09
N GLY A 553 -3.38 12.89 -40.55
CA GLY A 553 -4.40 13.57 -39.72
C GLY A 553 -5.47 12.64 -39.12
N SER A 554 -5.82 11.55 -39.82
CA SER A 554 -6.81 10.59 -39.32
C SER A 554 -6.28 9.76 -38.14
N VAL A 555 -5.03 9.30 -38.21
CA VAL A 555 -4.38 8.56 -37.10
C VAL A 555 -4.20 9.49 -35.91
N LEU A 556 -3.62 10.68 -36.15
CA LEU A 556 -3.42 11.71 -35.14
C LEU A 556 -4.70 12.02 -34.36
N ALA A 557 -5.83 12.23 -35.04
CA ALA A 557 -7.10 12.56 -34.38
C ALA A 557 -7.61 11.43 -33.47
N LYS A 558 -7.47 10.17 -33.89
CA LYS A 558 -7.90 8.99 -33.12
C LYS A 558 -7.01 8.74 -31.91
N VAL A 559 -5.70 8.84 -32.10
CA VAL A 559 -4.72 8.68 -31.02
C VAL A 559 -4.87 9.79 -29.99
N ARG A 560 -5.00 11.04 -30.43
CA ARG A 560 -5.30 12.17 -29.53
C ARG A 560 -6.56 11.91 -28.73
N LYS A 561 -7.64 11.42 -29.35
CA LYS A 561 -8.88 11.08 -28.65
C LYS A 561 -8.65 9.99 -27.60
N ALA A 562 -7.90 8.92 -27.93
CA ALA A 562 -7.57 7.86 -26.98
C ALA A 562 -6.76 8.41 -25.78
N VAL A 563 -5.70 9.17 -26.02
CA VAL A 563 -4.88 9.77 -24.96
C VAL A 563 -5.71 10.72 -24.10
N LEU A 564 -6.56 11.56 -24.69
CA LEU A 564 -7.47 12.42 -23.91
C LEU A 564 -8.43 11.60 -23.02
N THR A 565 -8.86 10.41 -23.45
CA THR A 565 -9.63 9.49 -22.59
C THR A 565 -8.81 9.01 -21.40
N ARG A 566 -7.53 8.64 -21.58
CA ARG A 566 -6.64 8.29 -20.46
C ARG A 566 -6.59 9.41 -19.42
N TYR A 567 -6.31 10.63 -19.88
CA TYR A 567 -6.18 11.80 -19.01
C TYR A 567 -7.49 12.19 -18.32
N ARG A 568 -8.63 12.01 -19.02
CA ARG A 568 -9.97 12.14 -18.42
C ARG A 568 -10.19 11.18 -17.26
N MET A 569 -9.65 9.96 -17.36
CA MET A 569 -9.84 8.88 -16.39
C MET A 569 -8.73 8.79 -15.33
N LEU A 570 -7.77 9.71 -15.31
CA LEU A 570 -6.68 9.71 -14.31
C LEU A 570 -7.18 9.64 -12.85
N PRO A 571 -8.27 10.32 -12.43
CA PRO A 571 -8.78 10.16 -11.06
C PRO A 571 -9.19 8.72 -10.73
N THR A 572 -9.81 8.00 -11.68
CA THR A 572 -10.12 6.57 -11.52
C THR A 572 -8.85 5.74 -11.46
N TRP A 573 -7.90 5.93 -12.39
CA TRP A 573 -6.63 5.20 -12.39
C TRP A 573 -5.83 5.41 -11.10
N TYR A 574 -5.83 6.64 -10.59
CA TYR A 574 -5.11 6.98 -9.36
C TYR A 574 -5.77 6.38 -8.11
N THR A 575 -7.10 6.30 -8.11
CA THR A 575 -7.85 5.58 -7.06
C THR A 575 -7.53 4.09 -7.08
N LEU A 576 -7.48 3.48 -8.27
CA LEU A 576 -7.11 2.06 -8.40
C LEU A 576 -5.66 1.79 -8.00
N ALA A 577 -4.75 2.72 -8.29
CA ALA A 577 -3.36 2.63 -7.83
C ALA A 577 -3.28 2.68 -6.30
N ALA A 578 -4.12 3.50 -5.63
CA ALA A 578 -4.21 3.53 -4.18
C ALA A 578 -4.83 2.26 -3.59
N GLU A 579 -5.89 1.72 -4.18
CA GLU A 579 -6.45 0.42 -3.75
C GLU A 579 -5.45 -0.73 -3.92
N TRP A 580 -4.61 -0.70 -4.96
CA TRP A 580 -3.53 -1.66 -5.11
C TRP A 580 -2.42 -1.47 -4.08
N ALA A 581 -1.91 -0.25 -3.93
CA ALA A 581 -0.81 0.05 -3.00
C ALA A 581 -1.18 -0.12 -1.52
N LEU A 582 -2.42 0.20 -1.15
CA LEU A 582 -2.86 0.24 0.25
C LEU A 582 -3.72 -0.95 0.67
N ALA A 583 -4.33 -1.67 -0.29
CA ALA A 583 -5.20 -2.80 -0.01
C ALA A 583 -4.92 -4.04 -0.87
N GLY A 584 -3.89 -4.00 -1.73
CA GLY A 584 -3.46 -5.17 -2.52
C GLY A 584 -4.46 -5.56 -3.61
N THR A 585 -5.46 -4.72 -3.88
CA THR A 585 -6.48 -5.02 -4.88
C THR A 585 -5.96 -4.66 -6.28
N PRO A 586 -5.93 -5.57 -7.26
CA PRO A 586 -5.36 -5.30 -8.57
C PRO A 586 -6.16 -4.23 -9.34
N MET A 587 -5.43 -3.40 -10.08
CA MET A 587 -5.96 -2.28 -10.86
C MET A 587 -6.77 -2.75 -12.07
N VAL A 588 -6.29 -3.81 -12.72
CA VAL A 588 -6.98 -4.52 -13.80
C VAL A 588 -7.25 -5.95 -13.39
N ARG A 589 -8.37 -6.51 -13.83
CA ARG A 589 -8.88 -7.79 -13.33
C ARG A 589 -9.44 -8.63 -14.47
N PRO A 590 -9.29 -9.97 -14.43
CA PRO A 590 -10.04 -10.83 -15.33
C PRO A 590 -11.54 -10.63 -15.17
N ILE A 591 -12.30 -10.86 -16.24
CA ILE A 591 -13.76 -10.65 -16.26
C ILE A 591 -14.52 -11.47 -15.20
N TRP A 592 -14.00 -12.63 -14.80
CA TRP A 592 -14.56 -13.52 -13.78
C TRP A 592 -14.16 -13.17 -12.34
N TYR A 593 -13.29 -12.18 -12.13
CA TYR A 593 -12.66 -11.91 -10.81
C TYR A 593 -13.65 -11.68 -9.65
N HIS A 594 -14.82 -11.11 -9.94
CA HIS A 594 -15.85 -10.80 -8.95
C HIS A 594 -16.95 -11.85 -8.82
N ASP A 595 -16.96 -12.84 -9.71
CA ASP A 595 -17.97 -13.89 -9.75
C ASP A 595 -17.34 -15.18 -10.29
N LEU A 596 -16.89 -16.03 -9.37
CA LEU A 596 -16.22 -17.29 -9.69
C LEU A 596 -17.18 -18.36 -10.22
N GLU A 597 -18.50 -18.11 -10.16
CA GLU A 597 -19.53 -19.05 -10.63
C GLU A 597 -19.99 -18.74 -12.07
N ASP A 598 -19.58 -17.60 -12.65
CA ASP A 598 -19.89 -17.22 -14.03
C ASP A 598 -19.02 -17.99 -15.04
N ALA A 599 -19.46 -19.20 -15.42
CA ALA A 599 -18.76 -20.05 -16.38
C ALA A 599 -18.60 -19.44 -17.78
N GLU A 600 -19.48 -18.52 -18.22
CA GLU A 600 -19.30 -17.85 -19.52
C GLU A 600 -18.18 -16.81 -19.42
N ALA A 601 -18.04 -16.11 -18.29
CA ALA A 601 -16.95 -15.13 -18.09
C ALA A 601 -15.56 -15.75 -18.33
N PHE A 602 -15.32 -16.98 -17.88
CA PHE A 602 -14.06 -17.68 -18.11
C PHE A 602 -13.69 -17.86 -19.59
N GLN A 603 -14.67 -18.08 -20.48
CA GLN A 603 -14.44 -18.19 -21.93
C GLN A 603 -13.97 -16.88 -22.58
N HIS A 604 -14.09 -15.76 -21.87
CA HIS A 604 -13.76 -14.42 -22.35
C HIS A 604 -12.50 -13.85 -21.69
N ALA A 605 -11.82 -14.62 -20.84
CA ALA A 605 -10.73 -14.18 -19.98
C ALA A 605 -9.52 -13.56 -20.72
N ASP A 606 -9.21 -14.02 -21.95
CA ASP A 606 -8.10 -13.48 -22.74
C ASP A 606 -8.45 -12.23 -23.55
N THR A 607 -9.75 -11.94 -23.67
CA THR A 607 -10.24 -10.94 -24.62
C THR A 607 -10.94 -9.76 -23.96
N HIS A 608 -11.35 -9.92 -22.71
CA HIS A 608 -11.97 -8.91 -21.89
C HIS A 608 -11.22 -8.76 -20.59
N PHE A 609 -11.19 -7.54 -20.08
CA PHE A 609 -10.70 -7.27 -18.74
C PHE A 609 -11.48 -6.14 -18.10
N LEU A 610 -11.49 -6.14 -16.78
CA LEU A 610 -12.04 -5.09 -15.96
C LEU A 610 -10.95 -4.08 -15.61
N VAL A 611 -11.33 -2.80 -15.56
CA VAL A 611 -10.54 -1.73 -14.94
C VAL A 611 -11.26 -1.36 -13.65
N GLY A 612 -10.67 -1.76 -12.52
CA GLY A 612 -11.37 -1.80 -11.23
C GLY A 612 -12.57 -2.74 -11.25
N ASP A 613 -13.65 -2.35 -10.59
CA ASP A 613 -14.93 -3.08 -10.58
C ASP A 613 -16.02 -2.40 -11.45
N ALA A 614 -15.67 -1.30 -12.12
CA ALA A 614 -16.63 -0.40 -12.76
C ALA A 614 -16.62 -0.44 -14.28
N LEU A 615 -15.47 -0.73 -14.90
CA LEU A 615 -15.30 -0.67 -16.35
C LEU A 615 -14.94 -2.04 -16.91
N LEU A 616 -15.52 -2.38 -18.06
CA LEU A 616 -15.20 -3.58 -18.83
C LEU A 616 -14.71 -3.17 -20.22
N ILE A 617 -13.52 -3.64 -20.58
CA ILE A 617 -12.85 -3.34 -21.84
C ILE A 617 -12.85 -4.61 -22.69
N ARG A 618 -13.27 -4.49 -23.95
CA ARG A 618 -13.10 -5.56 -24.95
C ARG A 618 -11.92 -5.20 -25.87
N ALA A 619 -10.85 -6.00 -25.80
CA ALA A 619 -9.70 -5.85 -26.68
C ALA A 619 -10.09 -6.03 -28.15
N PRO A 620 -9.40 -5.39 -29.11
CA PRO A 620 -9.65 -5.58 -30.53
C PRO A 620 -9.09 -6.93 -31.02
N SER A 621 -9.48 -7.35 -32.22
CA SER A 621 -8.92 -8.52 -32.91
C SER A 621 -8.65 -8.19 -34.38
N GLU A 622 -7.68 -8.86 -34.99
CA GLU A 622 -7.25 -8.59 -36.36
C GLU A 622 -8.39 -8.71 -37.38
N GLY A 623 -8.49 -7.73 -38.29
CA GLY A 623 -9.46 -7.73 -39.40
C GLY A 623 -10.94 -7.69 -38.97
N ALA A 624 -11.23 -7.63 -37.67
CA ALA A 624 -12.59 -7.72 -37.16
C ALA A 624 -13.37 -6.45 -37.52
N LYS A 625 -14.56 -6.63 -38.12
CA LYS A 625 -15.55 -5.55 -38.27
C LYS A 625 -16.47 -5.41 -37.05
N SER A 626 -16.45 -6.42 -36.19
CA SER A 626 -17.31 -6.57 -35.02
C SER A 626 -16.70 -7.61 -34.07
N VAL A 627 -16.95 -7.47 -32.78
CA VAL A 627 -16.47 -8.39 -31.74
C VAL A 627 -17.64 -8.97 -30.93
N LYS A 628 -17.44 -10.17 -30.38
CA LYS A 628 -18.32 -10.76 -29.35
C LYS A 628 -17.97 -10.08 -28.01
N VAL A 629 -18.97 -9.50 -27.37
CA VAL A 629 -18.89 -8.88 -26.05
C VAL A 629 -19.72 -9.69 -25.08
N TYR A 630 -19.14 -10.05 -23.93
CA TYR A 630 -19.84 -10.60 -22.79
C TYR A 630 -19.81 -9.62 -21.63
N LEU A 631 -20.93 -9.49 -20.91
CA LEU A 631 -21.10 -8.59 -19.78
C LEU A 631 -21.54 -9.42 -18.56
N PRO A 632 -20.70 -9.57 -17.53
CA PRO A 632 -20.94 -10.50 -16.43
C PRO A 632 -21.92 -9.94 -15.39
N GLY A 633 -22.38 -10.82 -14.50
CA GLY A 633 -23.22 -10.50 -13.35
C GLY A 633 -24.72 -10.35 -13.65
N THR A 634 -25.44 -9.71 -12.74
CA THR A 634 -26.92 -9.60 -12.79
C THR A 634 -27.44 -8.21 -13.09
N VAL A 635 -26.59 -7.19 -13.01
CA VAL A 635 -26.95 -5.77 -13.24
C VAL A 635 -26.70 -5.36 -14.68
N ARG A 636 -27.47 -4.40 -15.18
CA ARG A 636 -27.24 -3.83 -16.52
C ARG A 636 -25.89 -3.12 -16.64
N TRP A 637 -25.48 -2.89 -17.88
CA TRP A 637 -24.28 -2.14 -18.22
C TRP A 637 -24.60 -1.00 -19.19
N PHE A 638 -23.77 0.03 -19.18
CA PHE A 638 -23.89 1.20 -20.03
C PHE A 638 -22.70 1.30 -21.00
N ASP A 639 -22.93 1.58 -22.28
CA ASP A 639 -21.84 1.95 -23.18
C ASP A 639 -21.19 3.27 -22.71
N PHE A 640 -19.87 3.27 -22.52
CA PHE A 640 -19.12 4.40 -21.96
C PHE A 640 -19.12 5.64 -22.87
N TRP A 641 -19.25 5.44 -24.18
CA TRP A 641 -19.12 6.49 -25.18
C TRP A 641 -20.44 7.20 -25.46
N HIS A 642 -21.52 6.41 -25.53
CA HIS A 642 -22.89 6.88 -25.67
C HIS A 642 -23.73 5.96 -24.80
N PRO A 643 -24.22 6.40 -23.63
CA PRO A 643 -24.83 5.54 -22.62
C PRO A 643 -26.11 4.88 -23.13
N ARG A 644 -25.95 3.80 -23.90
CA ARG A 644 -26.96 2.82 -24.27
C ARG A 644 -26.87 1.68 -23.27
N ILE A 645 -27.99 1.03 -23.03
CA ILE A 645 -28.10 -0.01 -22.01
C ILE A 645 -27.90 -1.37 -22.67
N HIS A 646 -27.18 -2.23 -21.98
CA HIS A 646 -26.96 -3.62 -22.37
C HIS A 646 -27.32 -4.54 -21.20
N ALA A 647 -28.05 -5.61 -21.50
CA ALA A 647 -28.39 -6.64 -20.53
C ALA A 647 -27.16 -7.51 -20.23
N PRO A 648 -26.98 -7.99 -18.99
CA PRO A 648 -25.88 -8.87 -18.62
C PRO A 648 -26.18 -10.34 -18.95
N GLY A 649 -25.20 -11.21 -18.74
CA GLY A 649 -25.36 -12.67 -18.74
C GLY A 649 -25.53 -13.32 -20.11
N LYS A 650 -25.49 -12.54 -21.20
CA LYS A 650 -25.49 -13.08 -22.58
C LYS A 650 -24.52 -12.32 -23.45
N ALA A 651 -23.72 -13.06 -24.20
CA ALA A 651 -22.82 -12.46 -25.16
C ALA A 651 -23.58 -11.93 -26.40
N PHE A 652 -23.15 -10.79 -26.92
CA PHE A 652 -23.75 -10.14 -28.09
C PHE A 652 -22.66 -9.55 -28.99
N LYS A 653 -23.06 -9.18 -30.21
CA LYS A 653 -22.14 -8.68 -31.24
C LYS A 653 -22.13 -7.17 -31.26
N VAL A 654 -20.94 -6.57 -31.18
CA VAL A 654 -20.75 -5.10 -31.25
C VAL A 654 -19.92 -4.75 -32.48
N SER A 655 -20.40 -3.80 -33.28
CA SER A 655 -19.65 -3.31 -34.44
C SER A 655 -18.45 -2.49 -33.97
N LEU A 656 -17.27 -2.75 -34.53
CA LEU A 656 -16.05 -2.06 -34.12
C LEU A 656 -16.04 -0.62 -34.65
N ASN A 657 -16.01 0.32 -33.71
CA ASN A 657 -15.88 1.73 -34.03
C ASN A 657 -14.43 2.04 -34.44
N LYS A 658 -14.22 2.90 -35.44
CA LYS A 658 -12.86 3.31 -35.86
C LYS A 658 -12.18 4.25 -34.85
N ASN A 659 -12.94 4.88 -33.95
CA ASN A 659 -12.48 5.94 -33.07
C ASN A 659 -12.27 5.50 -31.61
N HIS A 660 -12.77 4.32 -31.21
CA HIS A 660 -12.65 3.79 -29.86
C HIS A 660 -12.93 2.28 -29.80
N LEU A 661 -12.50 1.63 -28.71
CA LEU A 661 -12.88 0.26 -28.38
C LEU A 661 -14.27 0.20 -27.74
N PRO A 662 -14.94 -0.98 -27.74
CA PRO A 662 -16.08 -1.22 -26.87
C PRO A 662 -15.65 -1.14 -25.40
N VAL A 663 -16.27 -0.22 -24.66
CA VAL A 663 -16.03 0.01 -23.24
C VAL A 663 -17.38 0.16 -22.56
N PHE A 664 -17.59 -0.59 -21.49
CA PHE A 664 -18.86 -0.64 -20.78
C PHE A 664 -18.65 -0.26 -19.32
N VAL A 665 -19.63 0.43 -18.75
CA VAL A 665 -19.67 0.82 -17.35
C VAL A 665 -20.74 -0.01 -16.65
N ARG A 666 -20.36 -0.66 -15.55
CA ARG A 666 -21.30 -1.44 -14.73
C ARG A 666 -22.31 -0.49 -14.09
N ALA A 667 -23.59 -0.86 -14.09
CA ALA A 667 -24.57 -0.12 -13.28
C ALA A 667 -24.25 -0.24 -11.78
N GLY A 668 -24.74 0.71 -11.00
CA GLY A 668 -24.40 0.82 -9.59
C GLY A 668 -23.02 1.44 -9.33
N ARG A 669 -22.41 2.12 -10.32
CA ARG A 669 -21.06 2.70 -10.19
C ARG A 669 -20.97 4.19 -10.51
N CYS A 670 -20.16 4.91 -9.75
CA CYS A 670 -19.79 6.29 -10.02
C CYS A 670 -18.32 6.39 -10.46
N LEU A 671 -18.07 7.10 -11.56
CA LEU A 671 -16.73 7.36 -12.09
C LEU A 671 -16.31 8.80 -11.84
N PHE A 672 -15.07 8.98 -11.37
CA PHE A 672 -14.44 10.29 -11.21
C PHE A 672 -13.59 10.64 -12.42
N GLN A 673 -13.81 11.83 -12.96
CA GLN A 673 -13.20 12.26 -14.21
C GLN A 673 -12.73 13.70 -14.15
N ARG A 674 -11.77 14.05 -15.00
CA ARG A 674 -11.39 15.44 -15.28
C ARG A 674 -11.61 15.77 -16.75
N LEU A 675 -12.62 16.59 -17.03
CA LEU A 675 -13.02 16.90 -18.41
C LEU A 675 -12.23 18.06 -19.03
N ARG A 676 -11.39 18.75 -18.26
CA ARG A 676 -10.56 19.86 -18.76
C ARG A 676 -9.24 19.29 -19.30
N PRO A 677 -9.03 19.27 -20.63
CA PRO A 677 -7.78 18.76 -21.18
C PRO A 677 -6.62 19.70 -20.84
N ARG A 678 -5.54 19.16 -20.28
CA ARG A 678 -4.27 19.87 -20.08
C ARG A 678 -3.13 19.10 -20.75
N ARG A 679 -1.92 19.65 -20.64
CA ARG A 679 -0.73 19.10 -21.29
C ARG A 679 -0.09 17.90 -20.58
N SER A 680 -0.33 17.72 -19.29
CA SER A 680 0.23 16.64 -18.45
C SER A 680 -0.65 16.38 -17.23
N ALA A 681 -0.45 15.27 -16.52
CA ALA A 681 -1.24 14.89 -15.35
C ALA A 681 -1.05 15.89 -14.21
N THR A 682 0.19 16.35 -14.01
CA THR A 682 0.53 17.39 -13.04
C THR A 682 -0.18 18.71 -13.36
N ALA A 683 -0.32 19.08 -14.64
CA ALA A 683 -1.10 20.25 -15.04
C ALA A 683 -2.60 20.10 -14.77
N MET A 684 -3.12 18.85 -14.80
CA MET A 684 -4.50 18.51 -14.45
C MET A 684 -4.73 18.36 -12.96
N ALA A 685 -3.68 18.20 -12.15
CA ALA A 685 -3.77 17.86 -10.72
C ALA A 685 -4.68 18.79 -9.90
N LYS A 686 -4.80 20.06 -10.33
CA LYS A 686 -5.59 21.11 -9.67
C LYS A 686 -6.97 21.36 -10.29
N ASP A 687 -7.31 20.64 -11.36
CA ASP A 687 -8.60 20.80 -12.04
C ASP A 687 -9.75 20.15 -11.25
N PRO A 688 -10.97 20.71 -11.36
CA PRO A 688 -12.16 20.16 -10.72
C PRO A 688 -12.58 18.83 -11.34
N HIS A 689 -13.34 18.07 -10.57
CA HIS A 689 -13.85 16.76 -10.95
C HIS A 689 -15.23 16.87 -11.62
N THR A 690 -15.48 15.96 -12.55
CA THR A 690 -16.82 15.55 -12.97
C THR A 690 -17.10 14.17 -12.41
N VAL A 691 -18.23 13.99 -11.74
CA VAL A 691 -18.68 12.69 -11.23
C VAL A 691 -19.80 12.19 -12.11
N VAL A 692 -19.67 10.98 -12.65
CA VAL A 692 -20.70 10.34 -13.48
C VAL A 692 -21.19 9.09 -12.77
N CYS A 693 -22.43 9.10 -12.27
CA CYS A 693 -23.06 7.99 -11.57
C CYS A 693 -24.03 7.25 -12.48
N TYR A 694 -23.76 5.97 -12.71
CA TYR A 694 -24.55 5.06 -13.52
C TYR A 694 -25.47 4.26 -12.63
N ALA A 695 -26.73 4.66 -12.57
CA ALA A 695 -27.74 4.07 -11.69
C ALA A 695 -28.07 2.62 -12.08
N ASP A 696 -28.15 1.75 -11.09
CA ASP A 696 -28.81 0.44 -11.23
C ASP A 696 -30.34 0.56 -11.28
N GLU A 697 -31.01 -0.58 -11.37
CA GLU A 697 -32.46 -0.72 -11.45
C GLU A 697 -33.18 -0.03 -10.27
N GLU A 698 -32.57 -0.04 -9.09
CA GLU A 698 -33.02 0.58 -7.84
C GLU A 698 -32.67 2.07 -7.74
N GLY A 699 -31.95 2.64 -8.72
CA GLY A 699 -31.54 4.03 -8.70
C GLY A 699 -30.32 4.30 -7.81
N GLN A 700 -29.52 3.28 -7.51
CA GLN A 700 -28.34 3.36 -6.67
C GLN A 700 -27.06 3.35 -7.49
N ALA A 701 -26.00 3.95 -6.95
CA ALA A 701 -24.65 3.90 -7.50
C ALA A 701 -23.63 4.31 -6.45
N SER A 702 -22.43 3.74 -6.49
CA SER A 702 -21.34 4.20 -5.62
C SER A 702 -19.99 4.24 -6.34
N GLY A 703 -19.08 5.08 -5.86
CA GLY A 703 -17.73 5.13 -6.39
C GLY A 703 -16.79 5.83 -5.43
N LYS A 704 -15.52 5.42 -5.47
CA LYS A 704 -14.47 5.96 -4.60
C LYS A 704 -13.57 6.92 -5.35
N VAL A 705 -12.96 7.85 -4.61
CA VAL A 705 -11.88 8.71 -5.10
C VAL A 705 -10.75 8.75 -4.08
N TYR A 706 -9.52 8.63 -4.57
CA TYR A 706 -8.31 8.90 -3.81
C TYR A 706 -7.63 10.15 -4.35
N LEU A 707 -7.25 11.08 -3.47
CA LEU A 707 -6.54 12.31 -3.80
C LEU A 707 -5.43 12.57 -2.78
N ASP A 708 -4.25 12.94 -3.26
CA ASP A 708 -3.14 13.46 -2.47
C ASP A 708 -2.40 14.53 -3.32
N ASP A 709 -1.16 14.85 -2.98
CA ASP A 709 -0.34 15.80 -3.75
C ASP A 709 0.14 15.26 -5.12
N GLY A 710 0.02 13.95 -5.36
CA GLY A 710 0.43 13.26 -6.58
C GLY A 710 1.92 12.90 -6.66
N SER A 711 2.73 13.16 -5.63
CA SER A 711 4.19 13.10 -5.73
C SER A 711 4.94 12.64 -4.48
N SER A 712 4.55 13.08 -3.28
CA SER A 712 5.39 12.92 -2.09
C SER A 712 4.97 11.75 -1.18
N HIS A 713 5.81 11.37 -0.23
CA HIS A 713 5.48 10.35 0.78
C HIS A 713 4.52 10.82 1.88
N ASP A 714 4.06 12.08 1.82
CA ASP A 714 3.13 12.69 2.78
C ASP A 714 1.86 11.87 3.05
N TYR A 715 1.39 11.10 2.06
CA TYR A 715 0.24 10.20 2.21
C TYR A 715 0.42 9.17 3.34
N GLN A 716 1.66 8.75 3.63
CA GLN A 716 1.99 7.80 4.69
C GLN A 716 1.71 8.39 6.08
N SER A 717 1.72 9.72 6.20
CA SER A 717 1.33 10.45 7.42
C SER A 717 -0.16 10.82 7.44
N GLY A 718 -0.99 10.16 6.62
CA GLY A 718 -2.43 10.44 6.52
C GLY A 718 -2.79 11.67 5.67
N ARG A 719 -1.85 12.25 4.91
CA ARG A 719 -2.11 13.39 4.02
C ARG A 719 -2.69 12.93 2.67
N TYR A 720 -3.88 12.36 2.71
CA TYR A 720 -4.69 12.05 1.53
C TYR A 720 -6.19 12.18 1.83
N ILE A 721 -7.01 12.19 0.78
CA ILE A 721 -8.46 12.06 0.84
C ILE A 721 -8.81 10.73 0.20
N PHE A 722 -9.58 9.92 0.92
CA PHE A 722 -10.17 8.72 0.38
C PHE A 722 -11.65 8.72 0.74
N ASP A 723 -12.48 9.03 -0.26
CA ASP A 723 -13.90 9.30 -0.10
C ASP A 723 -14.71 8.39 -1.01
N GLN A 724 -15.93 8.06 -0.59
CA GLN A 724 -16.92 7.35 -1.37
C GLN A 724 -18.15 8.23 -1.57
N ILE A 725 -18.56 8.38 -2.83
CA ILE A 725 -19.86 8.93 -3.18
C ILE A 725 -20.84 7.77 -3.31
N THR A 726 -22.00 7.89 -2.66
CA THR A 726 -23.09 6.92 -2.71
C THR A 726 -24.40 7.62 -3.09
N MET A 727 -25.04 7.13 -4.13
CA MET A 727 -26.37 7.52 -4.60
C MET A 727 -27.40 6.50 -4.11
N THR A 728 -28.49 6.98 -3.50
CA THR A 728 -29.60 6.15 -3.00
C THR A 728 -30.94 6.66 -3.54
N GLY A 729 -31.21 6.45 -4.83
CA GLY A 729 -32.46 6.82 -5.50
C GLY A 729 -32.74 8.34 -5.56
N SER A 730 -32.98 8.95 -4.40
CA SER A 730 -33.28 10.36 -4.20
C SER A 730 -32.16 11.18 -3.58
N SER A 731 -31.07 10.58 -3.09
CA SER A 731 -29.97 11.32 -2.45
C SER A 731 -28.58 10.91 -2.95
N LEU A 732 -27.61 11.83 -2.94
CA LEU A 732 -26.21 11.57 -3.26
C LEU A 732 -25.36 12.07 -2.09
N ARG A 733 -24.64 11.18 -1.40
CA ARG A 733 -23.87 11.50 -0.20
C ARG A 733 -22.40 11.23 -0.44
N ASN A 734 -21.55 12.05 0.14
CA ASN A 734 -20.12 11.78 0.27
C ASN A 734 -19.86 11.34 1.72
N ALA A 735 -19.12 10.25 1.89
CA ALA A 735 -18.61 9.79 3.16
C ALA A 735 -17.14 9.35 3.02
N PRO A 736 -16.38 9.35 4.12
CA PRO A 736 -15.11 8.63 4.21
C PRO A 736 -15.21 7.23 3.60
N ALA A 737 -14.33 6.88 2.67
CA ALA A 737 -14.22 5.51 2.20
C ALA A 737 -13.36 4.70 3.16
N GLN A 738 -13.68 3.41 3.29
CA GLN A 738 -12.78 2.45 3.92
C GLN A 738 -12.10 1.63 2.82
N PHE A 739 -10.82 1.34 3.01
CA PHE A 739 -10.21 0.22 2.31
C PHE A 739 -10.87 -1.07 2.84
N LEU A 740 -11.01 -2.09 1.99
CA LEU A 740 -11.65 -3.36 2.39
C LEU A 740 -10.92 -3.92 3.62
N ASP A 741 -11.68 -4.17 4.71
CA ASP A 741 -11.22 -4.63 6.03
C ASP A 741 -10.04 -3.85 6.65
N ALA A 742 -10.39 -2.85 7.48
CA ALA A 742 -9.44 -2.11 8.32
C ALA A 742 -8.66 -3.01 9.31
N ASP A 743 -9.14 -4.23 9.59
CA ASP A 743 -8.51 -5.17 10.52
C ASP A 743 -7.22 -5.83 9.98
N ALA A 744 -7.05 -5.93 8.66
CA ALA A 744 -5.82 -6.50 8.09
C ALA A 744 -4.71 -5.45 7.90
N ALA A 745 -5.09 -4.19 7.65
CA ALA A 745 -4.15 -3.07 7.59
C ALA A 745 -3.55 -2.74 8.98
N PHE A 746 -4.19 -3.22 10.05
CA PHE A 746 -3.80 -3.08 11.44
C PHE A 746 -2.41 -3.68 11.76
N ARG A 747 -1.92 -4.66 10.99
CA ARG A 747 -0.66 -5.38 11.29
C ARG A 747 0.59 -4.87 10.56
N SER A 748 0.47 -3.85 9.71
CA SER A 748 1.61 -3.32 8.92
C SER A 748 2.11 -1.94 9.37
N GLY A 749 1.60 -1.40 10.49
CA GLY A 749 1.96 -0.05 10.94
C GLY A 749 1.55 1.08 9.99
N ALA A 750 0.83 0.77 8.90
CA ALA A 750 0.47 1.72 7.84
C ALA A 750 -1.00 2.20 7.90
N ALA A 751 -1.78 1.80 8.91
CA ALA A 751 -3.17 2.21 9.02
C ALA A 751 -3.56 2.64 10.44
N ALA A 752 -2.93 3.72 10.91
CA ALA A 752 -3.50 4.57 11.96
C ALA A 752 -3.50 6.02 11.49
N ALA A 753 -4.44 6.38 10.64
CA ALA A 753 -4.88 7.76 10.49
C ALA A 753 -6.33 7.80 10.00
N LEU A 754 -7.25 7.70 10.97
CA LEU A 754 -8.52 8.39 10.90
C LEU A 754 -8.31 9.81 10.37
N HIS A 755 -9.22 10.23 9.49
CA HIS A 755 -9.28 11.56 8.88
C HIS A 755 -8.68 12.72 9.70
N ALA A 756 -7.56 13.25 9.22
CA ALA A 756 -7.14 14.60 9.55
C ALA A 756 -7.47 15.54 8.38
N ARG A 757 -8.62 16.21 8.51
CA ARG A 757 -8.92 17.45 7.77
C ARG A 757 -7.94 18.55 8.20
N ALA A 758 -6.73 18.54 7.62
CA ALA A 758 -5.83 19.68 7.63
C ALA A 758 -4.80 19.52 6.49
N MET A 759 -5.22 19.77 5.25
CA MET A 759 -4.29 19.86 4.11
C MET A 759 -4.39 21.23 3.42
N PRO A 760 -3.46 22.16 3.71
CA PRO A 760 -3.40 23.47 3.05
C PRO A 760 -2.85 23.45 1.62
N GLU A 761 -2.35 22.31 1.11
CA GLU A 761 -1.63 22.22 -0.18
C GLU A 761 -2.48 21.66 -1.34
N ILE A 762 -3.56 20.92 -1.05
CA ILE A 762 -4.56 20.57 -2.07
C ILE A 762 -5.37 21.84 -2.32
N ALA A 763 -5.12 22.51 -3.45
CA ALA A 763 -5.87 23.71 -3.80
C ALA A 763 -7.39 23.43 -3.74
N ASP A 764 -8.18 24.32 -3.13
CA ASP A 764 -9.64 24.19 -3.04
C ASP A 764 -10.32 23.84 -4.39
N SER A 765 -9.68 24.19 -5.51
CA SER A 765 -10.13 23.87 -6.87
C SER A 765 -10.07 22.39 -7.25
N SER A 766 -9.11 21.58 -6.77
CA SER A 766 -9.08 20.13 -7.05
C SER A 766 -10.14 19.38 -6.24
N LEU A 767 -10.55 19.95 -5.11
CA LEU A 767 -11.65 19.46 -4.27
C LEU A 767 -13.02 19.88 -4.80
N ARG A 768 -13.11 20.59 -5.93
CA ARG A 768 -14.39 21.04 -6.48
C ARG A 768 -14.97 19.98 -7.42
N VAL A 769 -16.24 19.64 -7.23
CA VAL A 769 -17.05 18.94 -8.25
C VAL A 769 -17.72 20.01 -9.12
N GLU A 770 -17.25 20.19 -10.36
CA GLU A 770 -17.84 21.18 -11.27
C GLU A 770 -19.07 20.64 -12.02
N ARG A 771 -19.25 19.32 -12.05
CA ARG A 771 -20.33 18.66 -12.79
C ARG A 771 -20.67 17.32 -12.18
N LEU A 772 -21.97 17.07 -12.00
CA LEU A 772 -22.52 15.78 -11.63
C LEU A 772 -23.42 15.30 -12.77
N VAL A 773 -23.23 14.07 -13.22
CA VAL A 773 -24.04 13.44 -14.27
C VAL A 773 -24.63 12.16 -13.72
N LEU A 774 -25.96 12.07 -13.67
CA LEU A 774 -26.70 10.89 -13.24
C LEU A 774 -27.26 10.21 -14.48
N VAL A 775 -26.87 8.96 -14.73
CA VAL A 775 -27.22 8.19 -15.92
C VAL A 775 -28.13 7.04 -15.50
N GLY A 776 -29.20 6.78 -16.25
CA GLY A 776 -30.06 5.61 -16.03
C GLY A 776 -31.18 5.81 -15.01
N LEU A 777 -31.60 7.05 -14.75
CA LEU A 777 -32.69 7.31 -13.81
C LEU A 777 -34.05 6.99 -14.44
N GLN A 778 -34.92 6.27 -13.72
CA GLN A 778 -36.28 5.97 -14.20
C GLN A 778 -37.15 7.22 -14.31
N LYS A 779 -36.99 8.18 -13.40
CA LYS A 779 -37.73 9.44 -13.37
C LYS A 779 -36.77 10.61 -13.26
N ALA A 780 -37.10 11.70 -13.95
CA ALA A 780 -36.38 12.95 -13.78
C ALA A 780 -36.71 13.57 -12.42
N PRO A 781 -35.74 14.15 -11.71
CA PRO A 781 -36.01 14.91 -10.50
C PRO A 781 -36.80 16.18 -10.85
N SER A 782 -37.76 16.54 -10.00
CA SER A 782 -38.47 17.82 -10.09
C SER A 782 -37.62 18.98 -9.54
N LYS A 783 -36.72 18.68 -8.60
CA LYS A 783 -35.82 19.61 -7.93
C LYS A 783 -34.52 18.91 -7.52
N ILE A 784 -33.41 19.62 -7.57
CA ILE A 784 -32.12 19.21 -6.97
C ILE A 784 -31.67 20.34 -6.06
N SER A 785 -31.14 20.00 -4.88
CA SER A 785 -30.61 20.97 -3.93
C SER A 785 -29.32 20.50 -3.26
N VAL A 786 -28.56 21.44 -2.73
CA VAL A 786 -27.39 21.24 -1.88
C VAL A 786 -27.52 22.12 -0.66
N GLY A 787 -27.50 21.55 0.55
CA GLY A 787 -27.66 22.32 1.79
C GLY A 787 -28.92 23.20 1.79
N GLY A 788 -30.00 22.72 1.16
CA GLY A 788 -31.25 23.47 0.96
C GLY A 788 -31.27 24.46 -0.21
N SER A 789 -30.11 24.79 -0.81
CA SER A 789 -30.01 25.69 -1.96
C SER A 789 -30.34 24.95 -3.27
N PRO A 790 -31.27 25.45 -4.10
CA PRO A 790 -31.63 24.79 -5.35
C PRO A 790 -30.49 24.87 -6.38
N LEU A 791 -30.32 23.82 -7.17
CA LEU A 791 -29.35 23.73 -8.26
C LEU A 791 -30.03 23.67 -9.62
N HIS A 792 -29.38 24.25 -10.62
CA HIS A 792 -29.79 24.10 -12.01
C HIS A 792 -29.33 22.76 -12.58
N PHE A 793 -30.24 22.06 -13.24
CA PHE A 793 -29.96 20.81 -13.91
C PHE A 793 -30.66 20.73 -15.27
N GLN A 794 -30.10 19.90 -16.14
CA GLN A 794 -30.62 19.59 -17.45
C GLN A 794 -31.02 18.11 -17.47
N VAL A 795 -32.13 17.80 -18.14
CA VAL A 795 -32.64 16.44 -18.28
C VAL A 795 -32.69 16.10 -19.75
N GLU A 796 -32.09 14.97 -20.10
CA GLU A 796 -32.11 14.39 -21.45
C GLU A 796 -32.69 12.97 -21.37
N SER A 797 -33.42 12.54 -22.40
CA SER A 797 -33.83 11.14 -22.49
C SER A 797 -32.71 10.33 -23.11
N MET A 798 -32.46 9.13 -22.59
CA MET A 798 -31.48 8.21 -23.15
C MET A 798 -31.98 7.69 -24.50
N ALA A 799 -31.07 7.54 -25.47
CA ALA A 799 -31.43 6.99 -26.77
C ALA A 799 -31.96 5.56 -26.60
N GLU A 800 -33.09 5.26 -27.26
CA GLU A 800 -33.68 3.91 -27.29
C GLU A 800 -34.13 3.40 -25.90
N SER A 801 -34.40 4.29 -24.94
CA SER A 801 -34.85 3.96 -23.58
C SER A 801 -35.71 5.07 -22.95
N GLU A 802 -36.58 4.71 -22.01
CA GLU A 802 -37.34 5.67 -21.19
C GLU A 802 -36.48 6.34 -20.09
N LEU A 803 -35.30 5.79 -19.80
CA LEU A 803 -34.39 6.30 -18.76
C LEU A 803 -33.87 7.71 -19.09
N LYS A 804 -33.51 8.44 -18.04
CA LYS A 804 -33.07 9.83 -18.10
C LYS A 804 -31.59 9.98 -17.76
N VAL A 805 -30.95 10.96 -18.40
CA VAL A 805 -29.65 11.51 -18.00
C VAL A 805 -29.90 12.89 -17.40
N VAL A 806 -29.37 13.11 -16.19
CA VAL A 806 -29.50 14.39 -15.49
C VAL A 806 -28.11 14.98 -15.29
N THR A 807 -27.90 16.17 -15.84
CA THR A 807 -26.64 16.91 -15.69
C THR A 807 -26.83 18.11 -14.80
N VAL A 808 -26.14 18.13 -13.66
CA VAL A 808 -26.08 19.26 -12.73
C VAL A 808 -24.77 19.99 -12.96
N LYS A 809 -24.84 21.29 -13.24
CA LYS A 809 -23.66 22.14 -13.44
C LYS A 809 -23.35 22.91 -12.18
N GLU A 810 -22.07 22.99 -11.86
CA GLU A 810 -21.54 23.65 -10.66
C GLU A 810 -22.24 23.22 -9.37
N PRO A 811 -22.40 21.91 -9.11
CA PRO A 811 -23.15 21.45 -7.95
C PRO A 811 -22.49 21.86 -6.63
N LEU A 812 -21.17 22.13 -6.60
CA LEU A 812 -20.41 22.40 -5.38
C LEU A 812 -19.28 23.42 -5.60
N ALA A 813 -18.99 24.23 -4.57
CA ALA A 813 -17.81 25.10 -4.48
C ALA A 813 -16.58 24.36 -3.89
N THR A 814 -16.80 23.42 -2.98
CA THR A 814 -15.81 22.50 -2.37
C THR A 814 -16.51 21.16 -2.07
N TRP A 815 -15.76 20.06 -1.91
CA TRP A 815 -16.20 18.64 -1.82
C TRP A 815 -17.23 18.29 -0.71
N ALA A 816 -17.81 19.28 -0.05
CA ALA A 816 -18.69 19.14 1.09
C ALA A 816 -20.17 19.33 0.71
N PHE A 817 -20.96 18.26 0.93
CA PHE A 817 -22.43 18.18 1.02
C PHE A 817 -23.25 18.18 -0.29
N LEU A 818 -23.84 17.02 -0.64
CA LEU A 818 -25.04 16.93 -1.48
C LEU A 818 -26.17 16.28 -0.65
N GLN A 819 -27.33 16.92 -0.62
CA GLN A 819 -28.56 16.41 0.00
C GLN A 819 -29.72 16.86 -0.89
N VAL A 820 -30.26 15.94 -1.67
CA VAL A 820 -31.48 16.16 -2.46
C VAL A 820 -32.62 15.59 -1.62
N GLY A 821 -33.65 16.38 -1.34
CA GLY A 821 -34.70 15.97 -0.40
C GLY A 821 -36.09 16.44 -0.81
N GLU A 822 -37.09 15.87 -0.14
CA GLU A 822 -38.23 16.62 0.37
C GLU A 822 -38.55 16.24 1.83
N ALA A 823 -39.21 17.19 2.50
CA ALA A 823 -39.38 17.47 3.92
C ALA A 823 -39.42 16.30 4.94
N GLY A 824 -38.66 16.46 6.02
CA GLY A 824 -38.86 15.73 7.28
C GLY A 824 -37.56 15.55 8.07
N ASP A 825 -37.30 16.47 8.99
CA ASP A 825 -36.30 16.47 10.07
C ASP A 825 -34.82 16.21 9.75
N VAL A 826 -34.06 17.30 9.84
CA VAL A 826 -32.60 17.36 9.77
C VAL A 826 -32.00 16.96 11.11
N LEU A 827 -31.26 15.84 11.16
CA LEU A 827 -30.23 15.60 12.18
C LEU A 827 -28.88 16.02 11.59
N GLU A 828 -28.41 17.22 11.95
CA GLU A 828 -27.04 17.67 11.68
C GLU A 828 -26.09 16.99 12.68
N HIS A 829 -25.20 16.14 12.20
CA HIS A 829 -24.06 15.67 12.99
C HIS A 829 -22.95 16.73 12.91
N ARG A 830 -22.72 17.46 14.01
CA ARG A 830 -21.57 18.36 14.17
C ARG A 830 -20.76 17.92 15.39
N SER A 831 -19.45 17.82 15.21
CA SER A 831 -18.44 17.60 16.24
C SER A 831 -18.52 18.66 17.35
N PRO A 832 -18.59 18.30 18.64
CA PRO A 832 -18.74 19.27 19.72
C PRO A 832 -17.39 19.74 20.30
N PRO A 833 -17.14 21.05 20.39
CA PRO A 833 -16.13 21.62 21.25
C PRO A 833 -16.73 21.86 22.65
N CYS A 834 -16.82 20.82 23.49
CA CYS A 834 -17.17 20.95 24.93
C CYS A 834 -16.73 19.75 25.79
N ARG A 835 -15.72 18.97 25.36
CA ARG A 835 -15.31 17.71 26.01
C ARG A 835 -14.80 17.88 27.44
N LEU A 836 -14.16 19.00 27.80
CA LEU A 836 -13.51 19.16 29.11
C LEU A 836 -14.51 19.27 30.28
N VAL A 837 -15.63 19.96 30.08
CA VAL A 837 -16.61 20.20 31.17
C VAL A 837 -17.51 18.98 31.36
N THR A 838 -17.86 18.29 30.27
CA THR A 838 -18.60 17.01 30.33
C THR A 838 -17.75 15.92 31.00
N ASN A 839 -16.45 15.84 30.70
CA ASN A 839 -15.55 14.88 31.34
C ASN A 839 -15.38 15.13 32.85
N TYR A 840 -15.38 16.39 33.29
CA TYR A 840 -15.33 16.73 34.73
C TYR A 840 -16.57 16.26 35.48
N MET A 841 -17.77 16.37 34.87
CA MET A 841 -19.02 15.93 35.49
C MET A 841 -19.18 14.39 35.48
N LEU A 842 -18.67 13.72 34.45
CA LEU A 842 -18.68 12.25 34.35
C LEU A 842 -17.71 11.57 35.31
N GLY A 843 -16.64 12.27 35.72
CA GLY A 843 -15.69 11.80 36.74
C GLY A 843 -16.33 11.37 38.04
N TYR A 844 -17.33 12.12 38.48
CA TYR A 844 -18.04 11.89 39.73
C TYR A 844 -18.92 10.62 39.67
N LEU A 845 -19.31 10.18 38.47
CA LEU A 845 -20.18 9.02 38.23
C LEU A 845 -19.40 7.70 38.09
N GLY A 846 -18.09 7.74 37.82
CA GLY A 846 -17.25 6.56 37.54
C GLY A 846 -16.58 5.86 38.72
N GLN A 847 -16.81 6.32 39.97
CA GLN A 847 -16.18 5.75 41.17
C GLN A 847 -16.53 4.27 41.36
N ARG A 848 -17.82 3.89 41.22
CA ARG A 848 -18.28 2.50 41.33
C ARG A 848 -17.69 1.56 40.30
N TRP A 849 -17.34 2.09 39.13
CA TRP A 849 -16.70 1.32 38.07
C TRP A 849 -15.22 1.07 38.41
N THR A 850 -14.54 2.05 38.98
CA THR A 850 -13.12 1.92 39.33
C THR A 850 -12.90 0.91 40.46
N GLU A 851 -13.74 0.93 41.50
CA GLU A 851 -13.67 0.02 42.68
C GLU A 851 -13.77 -1.47 42.34
N GLY A 852 -14.36 -1.82 41.18
CA GLY A 852 -14.51 -3.21 40.75
C GLY A 852 -13.54 -3.68 39.66
N ASN A 853 -12.81 -2.76 39.02
CA ASN A 853 -12.18 -3.05 37.72
C ASN A 853 -10.72 -2.56 37.58
N VAL A 854 -10.16 -1.84 38.56
CA VAL A 854 -8.77 -1.31 38.51
C VAL A 854 -7.97 -1.83 39.71
N SER A 855 -6.85 -2.51 39.47
CA SER A 855 -5.99 -3.05 40.54
C SER A 855 -4.89 -2.09 40.98
N ASP A 856 -4.25 -1.41 40.01
CA ASP A 856 -3.07 -0.56 40.25
C ASP A 856 -3.15 0.75 39.44
N LEU A 857 -2.71 1.84 40.05
CA LEU A 857 -2.69 3.19 39.50
C LEU A 857 -1.30 3.82 39.67
N VAL A 858 -0.63 4.19 38.59
CA VAL A 858 0.68 4.84 38.59
C VAL A 858 0.55 6.32 38.18
N LEU A 859 1.06 7.23 39.00
CA LEU A 859 1.05 8.67 38.84
C LEU A 859 2.48 9.18 38.61
N VAL A 860 2.73 9.94 37.55
CA VAL A 860 4.08 10.47 37.25
C VAL A 860 4.07 12.01 37.23
N GLY A 861 4.98 12.67 37.96
CA GLY A 861 5.11 14.14 37.99
C GLY A 861 6.54 14.69 38.09
N PRO A 862 6.77 16.01 37.86
CA PRO A 862 5.80 17.06 37.53
C PRO A 862 6.06 17.75 36.17
N ALA A 863 5.05 17.78 35.30
CA ALA A 863 4.89 18.85 34.30
C ALA A 863 3.49 19.44 34.46
N ASN A 864 3.42 20.75 34.64
CA ASN A 864 2.24 21.62 34.64
C ASN A 864 0.91 20.86 34.78
N MET A 865 0.50 20.56 36.01
CA MET A 865 -0.90 20.24 36.32
C MET A 865 -1.72 21.52 36.08
N GLY A 866 -1.94 21.82 34.80
CA GLY A 866 -2.61 23.02 34.33
C GLY A 866 -4.04 23.06 34.86
N SER A 867 -4.50 24.25 35.23
CA SER A 867 -5.80 24.50 35.87
C SER A 867 -6.01 23.76 37.22
N PRO A 868 -6.41 24.46 38.30
CA PRO A 868 -6.82 23.82 39.56
C PRO A 868 -7.90 22.72 39.38
N CYS A 869 -8.63 22.73 38.27
CA CYS A 869 -9.63 21.73 37.91
C CYS A 869 -9.02 20.34 37.62
N SER A 870 -7.78 20.26 37.12
CA SER A 870 -7.17 19.00 36.70
C SER A 870 -6.67 18.17 37.88
N LEU A 871 -6.22 18.82 38.95
CA LEU A 871 -5.80 18.13 40.18
C LEU A 871 -6.97 17.35 40.82
N ALA A 872 -8.17 17.93 40.83
CA ALA A 872 -9.37 17.24 41.29
C ALA A 872 -9.79 16.10 40.35
N ALA A 873 -9.54 16.21 39.04
CA ALA A 873 -9.82 15.15 38.06
C ALA A 873 -8.89 13.94 38.30
N TYR A 874 -7.58 14.17 38.45
CA TYR A 874 -6.60 13.11 38.75
C TYR A 874 -6.80 12.49 40.14
N ALA A 875 -7.21 13.30 41.12
CA ALA A 875 -7.37 12.82 42.48
C ALA A 875 -8.68 12.05 42.74
N ASN A 876 -9.63 12.05 41.80
CA ASN A 876 -10.92 11.32 41.92
C ASN A 876 -11.01 10.07 41.01
N GLY A 877 -9.90 9.64 40.39
CA GLY A 877 -9.81 8.37 39.65
C GLY A 877 -9.93 8.47 38.11
N PRO A 878 -9.72 7.34 37.40
CA PRO A 878 -9.47 7.29 35.95
C PRO A 878 -10.67 7.67 35.07
N SER A 879 -11.86 7.83 35.64
CA SER A 879 -13.09 8.15 34.90
C SER A 879 -13.12 9.55 34.25
N THR A 880 -12.13 10.40 34.53
CA THR A 880 -12.01 11.74 33.91
C THR A 880 -10.89 11.84 32.86
N VAL A 881 -10.17 10.75 32.62
CA VAL A 881 -8.98 10.77 31.79
C VAL A 881 -9.38 10.65 30.32
N ALA A 882 -8.89 11.57 29.48
CA ALA A 882 -9.07 11.44 28.05
C ALA A 882 -8.37 10.16 27.56
N HIS A 883 -8.97 9.46 26.58
CA HIS A 883 -8.51 8.20 25.97
C HIS A 883 -6.99 8.08 25.71
N SER A 884 -6.25 9.18 25.59
CA SER A 884 -4.80 9.22 25.40
C SER A 884 -3.96 8.93 26.65
N SER A 885 -4.54 8.90 27.85
CA SER A 885 -3.77 8.76 29.11
C SER A 885 -4.21 7.57 29.97
N VAL A 886 -4.78 6.53 29.36
CA VAL A 886 -5.01 5.23 29.99
C VAL A 886 -4.49 4.18 29.02
N ILE A 887 -3.44 3.44 29.39
CA ILE A 887 -2.81 2.43 28.54
C ILE A 887 -2.99 1.08 29.24
N PRO A 888 -3.73 0.12 28.65
CA PRO A 888 -3.79 -1.24 29.15
C PRO A 888 -2.39 -1.85 29.24
N LEU A 889 -2.15 -2.66 30.26
CA LEU A 889 -0.81 -3.15 30.59
C LEU A 889 -0.18 -4.01 29.48
N ALA A 890 -1.00 -4.69 28.68
CA ALA A 890 -0.51 -5.45 27.52
C ALA A 890 0.03 -4.55 26.40
N ASP A 891 -0.45 -3.31 26.30
CA ASP A 891 -0.05 -2.37 25.24
C ASP A 891 1.23 -1.59 25.64
N MET A 892 1.66 -1.65 26.90
CA MET A 892 2.87 -0.99 27.40
C MET A 892 4.18 -1.62 26.90
N LEU A 893 4.17 -2.90 26.52
CA LEU A 893 5.36 -3.57 25.98
C LEU A 893 5.64 -3.17 24.51
N GLU A 894 4.65 -2.67 23.79
CA GLU A 894 4.77 -2.29 22.37
C GLU A 894 4.89 -0.77 22.14
N ILE A 895 4.52 0.06 23.12
CA ILE A 895 4.60 1.52 23.02
C ILE A 895 5.92 2.02 23.63
N ARG A 896 6.80 2.65 22.84
CA ARG A 896 7.94 3.38 23.43
C ARG A 896 7.38 4.53 24.28
N LEU A 897 7.68 4.56 25.58
CA LEU A 897 7.24 5.60 26.52
C LEU A 897 7.42 7.05 26.01
N ARG A 898 8.41 7.28 25.12
CA ARG A 898 8.67 8.58 24.48
C ARG A 898 7.51 9.09 23.59
N ASP A 899 6.67 8.18 23.09
CA ASP A 899 5.63 8.48 22.09
C ASP A 899 4.26 8.79 22.73
N VAL A 900 4.13 8.66 24.07
CA VAL A 900 2.91 8.97 24.85
C VAL A 900 2.91 10.40 25.42
N ALA A 901 4.05 11.08 25.48
CA ALA A 901 4.14 12.40 26.12
C ALA A 901 3.75 13.56 25.17
N SER A 902 2.44 13.81 25.04
CA SER A 902 1.95 15.19 24.87
C SER A 902 2.27 16.00 26.15
N THR A 903 2.32 17.32 26.07
CA THR A 903 2.80 18.28 27.10
C THR A 903 2.00 18.34 28.43
N TRP A 904 1.43 17.23 28.90
CA TRP A 904 0.51 17.14 30.04
C TRP A 904 0.92 16.01 31.01
N PRO A 905 0.58 16.09 32.31
CA PRO A 905 0.96 15.05 33.29
C PRO A 905 0.36 13.69 32.93
N GLY A 906 1.16 12.62 33.03
CA GLY A 906 0.77 11.25 32.69
C GLY A 906 0.19 10.52 33.91
N LEU A 907 -1.09 10.16 33.84
CA LEU A 907 -1.67 9.10 34.67
C LEU A 907 -1.51 7.78 33.90
N ILE A 908 -1.14 6.72 34.57
CA ILE A 908 -1.06 5.37 34.02
C ILE A 908 -1.95 4.49 34.90
N SER A 909 -2.90 3.76 34.31
CA SER A 909 -3.79 2.85 35.03
C SER A 909 -3.63 1.45 34.48
N VAL A 910 -3.54 0.46 35.39
CA VAL A 910 -3.43 -0.95 35.05
C VAL A 910 -4.83 -1.57 35.02
N LEU A 911 -5.27 -1.99 33.83
CA LEU A 911 -6.56 -2.65 33.59
C LEU A 911 -6.38 -4.10 33.14
N PRO A 912 -7.27 -5.03 33.54
CA PRO A 912 -7.37 -6.35 32.91
C PRO A 912 -8.03 -6.24 31.53
N ASN A 913 -7.49 -6.95 30.54
CA ASN A 913 -7.86 -6.77 29.13
C ASN A 913 -9.31 -7.12 28.75
N ARG A 914 -10.06 -7.89 29.56
CA ARG A 914 -11.49 -8.22 29.34
C ARG A 914 -12.19 -8.57 30.66
N LEU A 915 -13.40 -8.04 30.88
CA LEU A 915 -14.31 -8.45 31.96
C LEU A 915 -15.55 -9.15 31.38
N GLY A 916 -15.70 -10.45 31.67
CA GLY A 916 -16.92 -11.19 31.33
C GLY A 916 -17.29 -11.23 29.83
N GLY A 917 -16.36 -10.93 28.93
CA GLY A 917 -16.58 -10.94 27.48
C GLY A 917 -17.25 -9.70 26.88
N SER A 918 -17.31 -8.57 27.60
CA SER A 918 -17.83 -7.29 27.07
C SER A 918 -16.75 -6.21 27.04
N ASP A 919 -16.80 -5.33 26.03
CA ASP A 919 -15.94 -4.13 25.94
C ASP A 919 -16.35 -3.11 27.01
N VAL A 920 -15.37 -2.58 27.74
CA VAL A 920 -15.63 -1.84 28.98
C VAL A 920 -16.07 -0.38 28.76
N PHE A 921 -16.23 0.07 27.50
CA PHE A 921 -16.42 1.50 27.15
C PHE A 921 -17.59 1.77 26.18
N GLU A 922 -18.78 1.23 26.46
CA GLU A 922 -20.00 1.57 25.71
C GLU A 922 -20.50 3.00 26.06
N PHE A 923 -20.51 3.91 25.07
CA PHE A 923 -20.92 5.32 25.21
C PHE A 923 -22.46 5.46 25.35
N LYS A 924 -22.97 6.11 26.41
CA LYS A 924 -24.37 6.57 26.49
C LYS A 924 -24.48 8.07 26.15
N PRO A 925 -25.16 8.47 25.06
CA PRO A 925 -25.30 9.89 24.70
C PRO A 925 -26.36 10.62 25.54
N PHE A 926 -26.11 11.91 25.84
CA PHE A 926 -27.10 12.87 26.39
C PHE A 926 -27.77 13.65 25.24
N ALA A 927 -29.05 13.99 25.38
CA ALA A 927 -29.76 14.89 24.45
C ALA A 927 -30.14 16.21 25.14
N MET A 928 -29.92 17.35 24.49
CA MET A 928 -30.44 18.66 24.92
C MET A 928 -31.26 19.28 23.80
N ARG A 929 -32.42 19.87 24.13
CA ARG A 929 -33.17 20.69 23.17
C ARG A 929 -33.85 21.87 23.85
N LYS A 930 -33.19 23.03 23.89
CA LYS A 930 -33.87 24.33 24.05
C LYS A 930 -33.21 25.39 23.16
N GLY A 931 -34.00 25.99 22.28
CA GLY A 931 -33.64 27.17 21.48
C GLY A 931 -32.64 26.94 20.34
N LYS A 932 -32.87 27.56 19.19
CA LYS A 932 -32.00 27.53 17.99
C LYS A 932 -30.70 28.34 18.20
N ARG A 933 -29.94 28.09 19.29
CA ARG A 933 -28.67 28.76 19.56
C ARG A 933 -27.51 27.89 19.06
N LYS A 934 -26.60 28.47 18.29
CA LYS A 934 -25.35 27.82 17.87
C LYS A 934 -24.26 28.25 18.86
N TYR A 935 -23.55 27.30 19.45
CA TYR A 935 -22.39 27.57 20.31
C TYR A 935 -21.10 27.42 19.51
N PHE A 936 -20.18 28.35 19.70
CA PHE A 936 -18.80 28.34 19.21
C PHE A 936 -17.84 28.10 20.38
N ALA A 937 -16.55 27.88 20.08
CA ALA A 937 -15.55 27.52 21.09
C ALA A 937 -15.36 28.54 22.23
N GLY A 938 -15.84 29.78 22.08
CA GLY A 938 -15.85 30.82 23.12
C GLY A 938 -17.14 30.91 23.93
N ASP A 939 -18.20 30.18 23.57
CA ASP A 939 -19.54 30.33 24.14
C ASP A 939 -19.76 29.44 25.38
N CYS A 940 -18.72 29.23 26.20
CA CYS A 940 -18.78 28.34 27.36
C CYS A 940 -19.81 28.80 28.41
N VAL A 941 -19.86 30.10 28.71
CA VAL A 941 -20.82 30.66 29.68
C VAL A 941 -22.26 30.55 29.15
N PRO A 942 -22.59 30.99 27.92
CA PRO A 942 -23.91 30.76 27.32
C PRO A 942 -24.35 29.29 27.30
N PHE A 943 -23.42 28.36 27.05
CA PHE A 943 -23.71 26.93 27.06
C PHE A 943 -24.10 26.40 28.45
N LEU A 944 -23.38 26.82 29.49
CA LEU A 944 -23.69 26.40 30.87
C LEU A 944 -25.00 26.99 31.39
N GLU A 945 -25.35 28.19 30.96
CA GLU A 945 -26.65 28.83 31.25
C GLU A 945 -27.82 28.09 30.59
N ASP A 946 -27.64 27.70 29.32
CA ASP A 946 -28.65 26.94 28.58
C ASP A 946 -28.78 25.49 29.13
N LEU A 947 -27.68 24.91 29.64
CA LEU A 947 -27.68 23.61 30.35
C LEU A 947 -28.40 23.67 31.71
N ALA A 948 -28.18 24.73 32.50
CA ALA A 948 -28.87 24.92 33.78
C ALA A 948 -30.40 25.08 33.64
N THR A 949 -30.86 25.55 32.47
CA THR A 949 -32.28 25.91 32.24
C THR A 949 -33.03 24.98 31.29
N CYS A 950 -32.39 23.87 30.87
CA CYS A 950 -33.00 22.85 30.04
C CYS A 950 -34.09 22.08 30.83
N GLU A 951 -35.25 21.86 30.22
CA GLU A 951 -36.35 21.04 30.76
C GLU A 951 -36.32 19.63 30.14
N ASP A 952 -36.78 18.62 30.88
CA ASP A 952 -36.89 17.25 30.38
C ASP A 952 -38.09 17.10 29.43
N GLU A 953 -37.84 16.61 28.22
CA GLU A 953 -38.89 16.00 27.37
C GLU A 953 -38.42 14.60 26.95
N ASP A 954 -38.50 13.62 27.86
CA ASP A 954 -38.34 12.22 27.48
C ASP A 954 -39.62 11.71 26.81
N GLN A 955 -39.69 11.81 25.47
CA GLN A 955 -40.76 11.17 24.69
C GLN A 955 -40.51 9.69 24.42
N THR A 956 -39.37 9.14 24.84
CA THR A 956 -38.97 7.76 24.56
C THR A 956 -39.17 6.80 25.75
N GLY A 957 -39.43 7.32 26.95
CA GLY A 957 -39.61 6.52 28.16
C GLY A 957 -38.38 5.68 28.51
N LEU A 958 -37.19 6.19 28.18
CA LEU A 958 -35.93 5.46 28.32
C LEU A 958 -35.26 5.68 29.68
N TYR A 959 -35.78 6.58 30.51
CA TYR A 959 -35.22 6.86 31.83
C TYR A 959 -36.24 6.60 32.94
N ASP A 960 -35.91 5.67 33.83
CA ASP A 960 -36.68 5.28 35.01
C ASP A 960 -36.59 6.37 36.11
N GLU A 961 -37.62 6.43 36.96
CA GLU A 961 -38.08 7.58 37.79
C GLU A 961 -37.14 8.16 38.88
N ASP A 962 -35.83 7.93 38.85
CA ASP A 962 -34.90 8.49 39.86
C ASP A 962 -34.02 9.63 39.30
N SER A 963 -34.53 10.87 39.38
CA SER A 963 -33.86 12.15 39.08
C SER A 963 -33.10 12.15 37.74
N SER A 964 -33.73 12.69 36.70
CA SER A 964 -33.11 12.77 35.38
C SER A 964 -31.70 13.34 35.51
N ILE A 965 -30.78 12.83 34.71
CA ILE A 965 -29.39 13.25 34.74
C ILE A 965 -29.22 14.78 34.53
N HIS A 966 -30.24 15.43 33.94
CA HIS A 966 -30.35 16.88 33.82
C HIS A 966 -30.57 17.58 35.17
N GLU A 967 -31.36 17.01 36.09
CA GLU A 967 -31.59 17.55 37.43
C GLU A 967 -30.34 17.44 38.32
N GLN A 968 -29.58 16.35 38.19
CA GLN A 968 -28.29 16.18 38.87
C GLN A 968 -27.23 17.17 38.36
N VAL A 969 -27.16 17.36 37.03
CA VAL A 969 -26.28 18.36 36.42
C VAL A 969 -26.66 19.78 36.83
N ARG A 970 -27.96 20.10 36.90
CA ARG A 970 -28.44 21.41 37.35
C ARG A 970 -28.07 21.68 38.80
N HIS A 971 -28.29 20.70 39.69
CA HIS A 971 -27.90 20.81 41.10
C HIS A 971 -26.39 21.07 41.23
N LEU A 972 -25.54 20.41 40.45
CA LEU A 972 -24.08 20.63 40.47
C LEU A 972 -23.68 22.03 39.96
N LEU A 973 -24.33 22.53 38.91
CA LEU A 973 -24.07 23.88 38.38
C LEU A 973 -24.43 24.95 39.42
N GLU A 974 -25.52 24.75 40.16
CA GLU A 974 -26.01 25.63 41.22
C GLU A 974 -25.17 25.50 42.52
N GLU A 975 -24.94 24.28 43.00
CA GLU A 975 -24.20 23.96 44.23
C GLU A 975 -22.77 24.52 44.21
N TYR A 976 -22.09 24.43 43.06
CA TYR A 976 -20.70 24.86 42.91
C TYR A 976 -20.55 26.23 42.22
N ASN A 977 -21.67 26.92 41.94
CA ASN A 977 -21.74 28.22 41.27
C ASN A 977 -20.83 28.32 40.03
N LEU A 978 -20.84 27.28 39.19
CA LEU A 978 -19.85 27.09 38.13
C LEU A 978 -20.00 28.12 37.00
N VAL A 979 -21.21 28.62 36.78
CA VAL A 979 -21.52 29.63 35.76
C VAL A 979 -20.86 30.97 36.12
N ASP A 980 -21.04 31.44 37.36
CA ASP A 980 -20.44 32.69 37.81
C ASP A 980 -18.93 32.57 38.01
N THR A 981 -18.45 31.41 38.47
CA THR A 981 -17.00 31.14 38.58
C THR A 981 -16.31 31.23 37.21
N LYS A 982 -16.96 30.73 36.15
CA LYS A 982 -16.45 30.84 34.78
C LYS A 982 -16.47 32.29 34.28
N ARG A 983 -17.53 33.05 34.58
CA ARG A 983 -17.61 34.50 34.26
C ARG A 983 -16.51 35.30 34.96
N GLU A 984 -16.23 35.03 36.24
CA GLU A 984 -15.16 35.70 36.99
C GLU A 984 -13.76 35.34 36.45
N TRP A 985 -13.56 34.10 36.01
CA TRP A 985 -12.30 33.66 35.39
C TRP A 985 -12.04 34.35 34.04
N GLU A 986 -13.07 34.46 33.19
CA GLU A 986 -13.00 35.19 31.92
C GLU A 986 -12.79 36.70 32.13
N ALA A 987 -13.18 37.25 33.28
CA ALA A 987 -13.07 38.67 33.61
C ALA A 987 -11.68 39.11 34.13
N GLY A 988 -10.72 38.21 34.41
CA GLY A 988 -9.36 38.64 34.75
C GLY A 988 -8.41 37.58 35.30
N PHE A 989 -7.46 37.15 34.46
CA PHE A 989 -6.32 36.28 34.77
C PHE A 989 -5.39 36.71 35.95
N PRO A 990 -5.28 37.98 36.41
CA PRO A 990 -4.35 38.36 37.49
C PRO A 990 -4.72 37.87 38.92
N LYS A 991 -5.89 37.26 39.14
CA LYS A 991 -6.32 36.79 40.48
C LYS A 991 -6.01 35.31 40.78
N ALA A 992 -5.27 34.63 39.89
CA ALA A 992 -5.02 33.19 39.96
C ALA A 992 -4.48 32.69 41.31
N ALA A 993 -3.59 33.43 41.97
CA ALA A 993 -3.00 33.03 43.26
C ALA A 993 -4.02 32.99 44.43
N LYS A 994 -5.00 33.90 44.45
CA LYS A 994 -6.07 33.91 45.47
C LYS A 994 -7.11 32.82 45.23
N ILE A 995 -7.41 32.54 43.97
CA ILE A 995 -8.28 31.43 43.57
C ILE A 995 -7.60 30.10 43.93
N ARG A 996 -6.28 29.97 43.74
CA ARG A 996 -5.46 28.79 44.12
C ARG A 996 -5.54 28.47 45.62
N GLN A 997 -5.30 29.44 46.50
CA GLN A 997 -5.42 29.23 47.95
C GLN A 997 -6.83 28.87 48.40
N ALA A 998 -7.86 29.42 47.74
CA ALA A 998 -9.25 29.07 48.04
C ALA A 998 -9.61 27.66 47.54
N PHE A 999 -9.08 27.24 46.38
CA PHE A 999 -9.26 25.91 45.80
C PHE A 999 -8.59 24.83 46.64
N GLU A 1000 -7.31 24.99 46.99
CA GLU A 1000 -6.58 24.05 47.86
C GLU A 1000 -7.25 23.91 49.23
N LYS A 1001 -7.75 25.01 49.80
CA LYS A 1001 -8.40 24.99 51.12
C LYS A 1001 -9.80 24.37 51.11
N LYS A 1002 -10.50 24.36 49.95
CA LYS A 1002 -11.84 23.79 49.78
C LYS A 1002 -11.85 22.36 49.22
N ILE A 1003 -10.94 22.03 48.32
CA ILE A 1003 -10.96 20.74 47.60
C ILE A 1003 -10.06 19.71 48.25
N THR A 1004 -8.87 20.07 48.76
CA THR A 1004 -7.96 19.10 49.39
C THR A 1004 -8.61 18.28 50.51
N PRO A 1005 -9.46 18.85 51.39
CA PRO A 1005 -10.19 18.08 52.40
C PRO A 1005 -11.29 17.17 51.85
N ASN A 1006 -11.71 17.38 50.60
CA ASN A 1006 -12.81 16.69 49.93
C ASN A 1006 -12.32 15.76 48.80
N LEU A 1007 -11.01 15.51 48.70
CA LEU A 1007 -10.44 14.55 47.77
C LEU A 1007 -10.91 13.15 48.14
N LYS A 1008 -11.56 12.44 47.21
CA LYS A 1008 -11.97 11.05 47.42
C LYS A 1008 -10.85 10.14 46.94
N PRO A 1009 -10.24 9.34 47.83
CA PRO A 1009 -9.18 8.41 47.44
C PRO A 1009 -9.70 7.33 46.48
N PRO A 1010 -8.87 6.79 45.58
CA PRO A 1010 -9.26 5.66 44.75
C PRO A 1010 -9.24 4.36 45.60
N VAL A 1011 -10.38 4.03 46.21
CA VAL A 1011 -10.53 2.88 47.11
C VAL A 1011 -10.43 1.57 46.33
N GLY A 1012 -9.69 0.59 46.87
CA GLY A 1012 -9.60 -0.76 46.29
C GLY A 1012 -8.45 -0.98 45.29
N CYS A 1013 -7.65 0.05 45.00
CA CYS A 1013 -6.46 -0.07 44.15
C CYS A 1013 -5.17 0.34 44.90
N ARG A 1014 -4.02 -0.17 44.44
CA ARG A 1014 -2.71 0.31 44.88
C ARG A 1014 -2.29 1.50 44.03
N VAL A 1015 -1.73 2.53 44.66
CA VAL A 1015 -1.34 3.77 44.00
C VAL A 1015 0.18 3.94 44.08
N HIS A 1016 0.83 4.16 42.96
CA HIS A 1016 2.27 4.35 42.83
C HIS A 1016 2.52 5.78 42.35
N VAL A 1017 3.26 6.61 43.08
CA VAL A 1017 3.52 8.01 42.72
C VAL A 1017 5.01 8.23 42.47
N VAL A 1018 5.39 8.46 41.22
CA VAL A 1018 6.75 8.76 40.77
C VAL A 1018 6.92 10.26 40.58
N TYR A 1019 7.83 10.90 41.31
CA TYR A 1019 8.00 12.34 41.18
C TYR A 1019 9.44 12.84 41.45
N SER A 1020 9.78 14.03 40.91
CA SER A 1020 11.09 14.68 41.11
C SER A 1020 11.02 15.93 41.98
N MET A 1021 12.05 16.15 42.79
CA MET A 1021 12.22 17.30 43.68
C MET A 1021 13.19 18.32 43.08
N GLY A 1022 12.80 19.60 43.04
CA GLY A 1022 13.72 20.72 42.79
C GLY A 1022 14.05 21.04 41.32
N VAL A 1023 13.23 20.62 40.36
CA VAL A 1023 13.38 20.99 38.93
C VAL A 1023 12.48 22.22 38.61
N PRO A 1024 13.02 23.32 38.05
CA PRO A 1024 12.22 24.49 37.66
C PRO A 1024 11.17 24.14 36.60
N THR A 1025 9.95 24.65 36.75
CA THR A 1025 8.83 24.42 35.80
C THR A 1025 8.52 25.66 34.94
N LEU A 1026 7.86 25.45 33.80
CA LEU A 1026 7.70 26.40 32.69
C LEU A 1026 6.56 27.40 32.98
N SER A 1027 6.87 28.67 33.29
CA SER A 1027 5.86 29.68 33.70
C SER A 1027 5.20 30.47 32.57
N HIS A 1028 5.77 30.52 31.36
CA HIS A 1028 5.21 31.33 30.27
C HIS A 1028 5.27 30.63 28.90
N MET A 1029 4.12 30.42 28.27
CA MET A 1029 4.02 30.33 26.81
C MET A 1029 3.24 31.55 26.32
N ILE A 1030 3.93 32.51 25.69
CA ILE A 1030 3.28 33.63 25.02
C ILE A 1030 2.91 33.17 23.61
N PHE A 1031 1.64 32.88 23.38
CA PHE A 1031 1.12 32.71 22.03
C PHE A 1031 0.84 34.10 21.44
N GLN A 1032 1.61 34.52 20.44
CA GLN A 1032 1.18 35.67 19.63
C GLN A 1032 -0.03 35.27 18.79
N GLU A 1033 -0.96 36.21 18.62
CA GLU A 1033 -2.29 36.09 18.00
C GLU A 1033 -2.25 35.64 16.52
N ASN A 1034 -1.83 34.40 16.26
CA ASN A 1034 -2.21 33.61 15.09
C ASN A 1034 -1.66 32.19 15.25
N LEU A 1035 -2.54 31.19 15.34
CA LEU A 1035 -2.22 29.76 15.46
C LEU A 1035 -1.55 29.16 14.21
N ARG A 1036 -0.92 29.97 13.34
CA ARG A 1036 -0.46 29.58 12.01
C ARG A 1036 1.06 29.47 11.82
N ASN A 1037 1.88 29.91 12.78
CA ASN A 1037 3.34 29.69 12.75
C ASN A 1037 3.80 28.88 13.96
N LYS A 1038 4.79 28.00 13.78
CA LYS A 1038 5.52 27.35 14.89
C LYS A 1038 6.04 28.44 15.84
N ALA A 1039 5.93 28.21 17.15
CA ALA A 1039 6.51 29.10 18.16
C ALA A 1039 8.04 29.15 17.95
N GLU A 1040 8.57 30.25 17.42
CA GLU A 1040 10.01 30.34 17.11
C GLU A 1040 10.89 30.67 18.32
N GLN A 1041 10.33 30.89 19.51
CA GLN A 1041 11.10 30.94 20.77
C GLN A 1041 10.17 30.78 21.97
N ALA A 1042 10.32 29.68 22.72
CA ALA A 1042 9.87 29.62 24.11
C ALA A 1042 11.02 30.17 24.97
N ALA A 1043 10.79 31.29 25.67
CA ALA A 1043 11.73 31.77 26.68
C ALA A 1043 11.46 31.03 28.00
N TRP A 1044 12.52 30.44 28.58
CA TRP A 1044 12.47 29.73 29.85
C TRP A 1044 12.80 30.72 30.97
N ASP A 1045 11.78 31.26 31.63
CA ASP A 1045 11.98 31.91 32.93
C ASP A 1045 11.82 30.87 34.05
N SER A 1046 12.56 31.03 35.14
CA SER A 1046 12.37 30.23 36.35
C SER A 1046 10.93 30.43 36.87
N GLY A 1047 10.08 29.43 36.67
CA GLY A 1047 8.67 29.48 37.04
C GLY A 1047 8.37 29.35 38.54
N ASP A 1048 7.19 29.83 38.90
CA ASP A 1048 6.65 30.16 40.22
C ASP A 1048 6.05 28.98 41.00
N ASP A 1049 6.75 27.84 41.04
CA ASP A 1049 6.37 26.68 41.87
C ASP A 1049 4.90 26.25 41.68
N THR A 1050 4.52 25.98 40.43
CA THR A 1050 3.13 25.73 40.05
C THR A 1050 2.48 24.49 40.69
N ILE A 1051 3.23 23.49 41.18
CA ILE A 1051 2.84 22.54 42.25
C ILE A 1051 4.12 22.11 42.98
N LEU A 1052 4.19 22.32 44.30
CA LEU A 1052 5.32 21.89 45.12
C LEU A 1052 5.25 20.37 45.38
N ALA A 1053 6.40 19.70 45.42
CA ALA A 1053 6.50 18.31 45.87
C ALA A 1053 5.81 18.07 47.23
N SER A 1054 5.79 19.09 48.10
CA SER A 1054 5.04 19.08 49.37
C SER A 1054 3.52 18.88 49.20
N THR A 1055 2.94 19.30 48.08
CA THR A 1055 1.51 19.09 47.77
C THR A 1055 1.23 17.66 47.36
N VAL A 1056 2.15 17.04 46.60
CA VAL A 1056 2.10 15.61 46.24
C VAL A 1056 2.22 14.76 47.50
N GLU A 1057 3.16 15.09 48.37
CA GLU A 1057 3.33 14.41 49.67
C GLU A 1057 2.07 14.49 50.53
N LYS A 1058 1.47 15.68 50.65
CA LYS A 1058 0.24 15.85 51.42
C LYS A 1058 -0.95 15.10 50.82
N MET A 1059 -1.01 14.93 49.50
CA MET A 1059 -2.02 14.12 48.83
C MET A 1059 -1.83 12.63 49.14
N CYS A 1060 -0.60 12.12 49.06
CA CYS A 1060 -0.26 10.75 49.44
C CYS A 1060 -0.59 10.46 50.92
N GLU A 1061 -0.34 11.41 51.82
CA GLU A 1061 -0.72 11.31 53.23
C GLU A 1061 -2.24 11.22 53.42
N VAL A 1062 -3.01 12.05 52.71
CA VAL A 1062 -4.49 12.03 52.75
C VAL A 1062 -5.03 10.69 52.25
N TRP A 1063 -4.45 10.13 51.19
CA TRP A 1063 -4.87 8.83 50.65
C TRP A 1063 -4.51 7.66 51.56
N ARG A 1064 -3.31 7.65 52.15
CA ARG A 1064 -2.93 6.64 53.16
C ARG A 1064 -3.83 6.71 54.39
N ALA A 1065 -4.13 7.92 54.87
CA ALA A 1065 -5.06 8.12 55.99
C ALA A 1065 -6.49 7.63 55.68
N ALA A 1066 -6.84 7.53 54.40
CA ALA A 1066 -8.11 7.01 53.93
C ALA A 1066 -8.07 5.51 53.52
N GLY A 1067 -6.99 4.80 53.87
CA GLY A 1067 -6.87 3.35 53.69
C GLY A 1067 -6.39 2.88 52.32
N VAL A 1068 -5.87 3.78 51.48
CA VAL A 1068 -5.27 3.41 50.18
C VAL A 1068 -3.80 3.03 50.34
N SER A 1069 -3.40 1.94 49.68
CA SER A 1069 -2.01 1.52 49.60
C SER A 1069 -1.26 2.45 48.64
N VAL A 1070 -0.40 3.33 49.16
CA VAL A 1070 0.33 4.33 48.37
C VAL A 1070 1.84 4.09 48.44
N HIS A 1071 2.47 3.78 47.31
CA HIS A 1071 3.91 3.66 47.09
C HIS A 1071 4.46 4.93 46.47
N LYS A 1072 5.61 5.41 46.92
CA LYS A 1072 6.25 6.63 46.41
C LYS A 1072 7.63 6.29 45.84
N TYR A 1073 7.94 6.90 44.69
CA TYR A 1073 9.21 6.73 43.99
C TYR A 1073 9.82 8.10 43.71
N HIS A 1074 11.02 8.33 44.22
CA HIS A 1074 11.67 9.63 44.18
C HIS A 1074 12.76 9.64 43.10
N ALA A 1075 12.64 10.53 42.12
CA ALA A 1075 13.64 10.68 41.07
C ALA A 1075 14.49 11.95 41.24
N HIS A 1076 15.81 11.81 41.24
CA HIS A 1076 16.76 12.92 41.43
C HIS A 1076 16.93 13.77 40.17
N LYS A 1077 16.42 15.02 40.18
CA LYS A 1077 16.71 16.09 39.20
C LYS A 1077 16.62 15.73 37.70
N ILE A 1078 15.75 14.80 37.33
CA ILE A 1078 15.50 14.45 35.92
C ILE A 1078 14.33 15.29 35.40
N HIS A 1079 14.47 15.91 34.22
CA HIS A 1079 13.39 16.64 33.59
C HIS A 1079 12.19 15.70 33.32
N HIS A 1080 10.94 16.14 33.51
CA HIS A 1080 9.76 15.25 33.45
C HIS A 1080 9.68 14.35 32.19
N LYS A 1081 10.10 14.87 31.03
CA LYS A 1081 10.12 14.12 29.77
C LYS A 1081 11.15 12.98 29.80
N GLU A 1082 12.26 13.20 30.48
CA GLU A 1082 13.32 12.21 30.70
C GLU A 1082 12.93 11.24 31.82
N LEU A 1083 12.14 11.67 32.81
CA LEU A 1083 11.66 10.82 33.90
C LEU A 1083 10.76 9.69 33.37
N ILE A 1084 9.91 9.99 32.38
CA ILE A 1084 9.01 9.00 31.77
C ILE A 1084 9.80 7.94 30.97
N THR A 1085 10.98 8.29 30.44
CA THR A 1085 11.78 7.41 29.59
C THR A 1085 13.02 6.83 30.27
N CYS A 1086 13.29 7.17 31.54
CA CYS A 1086 14.52 6.76 32.19
C CYS A 1086 14.45 5.29 32.65
N PRO A 1087 15.60 4.60 32.76
CA PRO A 1087 15.67 3.23 33.27
C PRO A 1087 15.02 3.07 34.66
N TYR A 1088 15.02 4.12 35.48
CA TYR A 1088 14.36 4.12 36.78
C TYR A 1088 12.83 3.95 36.67
N MET A 1089 12.17 4.61 35.71
CA MET A 1089 10.74 4.42 35.47
C MET A 1089 10.43 2.98 35.00
N MET A 1090 11.28 2.42 34.13
CA MET A 1090 11.12 1.03 33.69
C MET A 1090 11.27 0.03 34.84
N LYS A 1091 12.18 0.30 35.77
CA LYS A 1091 12.33 -0.47 37.01
C LYS A 1091 11.07 -0.40 37.87
N VAL A 1092 10.52 0.81 38.09
CA VAL A 1092 9.26 0.99 38.83
C VAL A 1092 8.11 0.22 38.18
N MET A 1093 7.99 0.26 36.85
CA MET A 1093 6.94 -0.45 36.13
C MET A 1093 7.11 -1.99 36.24
N ASN A 1094 8.32 -2.51 36.13
CA ASN A 1094 8.59 -3.94 36.33
C ASN A 1094 8.28 -4.39 37.77
N GLU A 1095 8.56 -3.55 38.77
CA GLU A 1095 8.21 -3.84 40.16
C GLU A 1095 6.69 -3.88 40.39
N VAL A 1096 5.94 -2.95 39.77
CA VAL A 1096 4.46 -2.97 39.77
C VAL A 1096 3.92 -4.26 39.12
N MET A 1097 4.62 -4.81 38.12
CA MET A 1097 4.25 -6.06 37.43
C MET A 1097 4.51 -7.31 38.28
N GLU A 1098 5.61 -7.36 39.02
CA GLU A 1098 6.09 -8.58 39.69
C GLU A 1098 5.45 -8.81 41.08
N HIS A 1099 5.06 -7.76 41.80
CA HIS A 1099 4.64 -7.86 43.21
C HIS A 1099 3.12 -7.90 43.41
N GLY A 1100 2.48 -8.91 42.83
CA GLY A 1100 1.06 -9.22 43.01
C GLY A 1100 0.61 -9.61 44.44
N GLY A 1101 1.51 -9.68 45.43
CA GLY A 1101 1.12 -9.89 46.83
C GLY A 1101 2.28 -9.88 47.84
N GLY A 1102 2.25 -8.92 48.78
CA GLY A 1102 3.05 -8.99 50.02
C GLY A 1102 3.51 -7.63 50.59
N GLU A 1103 2.83 -7.20 51.65
CA GLU A 1103 3.15 -6.22 52.73
C GLU A 1103 3.84 -4.85 52.48
N GLU A 1104 3.32 -3.86 53.22
CA GLU A 1104 3.67 -2.45 53.23
C GLU A 1104 5.10 -2.14 53.72
N SER A 1105 5.69 -1.08 53.13
CA SER A 1105 6.77 -0.21 53.62
C SER A 1105 8.17 -0.34 52.97
N SER A 1106 8.43 0.53 51.99
CA SER A 1106 9.74 1.18 51.78
C SER A 1106 9.57 2.35 50.81
N GLU A 1107 10.08 3.53 51.19
CA GLU A 1107 10.38 4.60 50.24
C GLU A 1107 11.63 4.19 49.46
N TYR A 1108 11.60 4.28 48.13
CA TYR A 1108 12.74 3.92 47.27
C TYR A 1108 13.40 5.19 46.72
N GLU A 1109 14.64 5.46 47.15
CA GLU A 1109 15.52 6.48 46.57
C GLU A 1109 16.48 5.84 45.55
N ALA A 1110 16.79 6.54 44.46
CA ALA A 1110 17.81 6.11 43.51
C ALA A 1110 19.21 6.55 43.99
N GLU A 1111 20.11 5.63 44.29
CA GLU A 1111 21.53 5.94 44.57
C GLU A 1111 22.28 6.25 43.26
N GLU A 1112 23.15 7.28 43.29
CA GLU A 1112 24.05 7.68 42.20
C GLU A 1112 25.17 6.63 42.01
N ASP A 1113 25.15 5.86 40.91
CA ASP A 1113 26.36 5.23 40.39
C ASP A 1113 27.02 6.22 39.41
N GLU A 1114 27.94 7.04 39.91
CA GLU A 1114 28.65 8.09 39.14
C GLU A 1114 29.61 7.56 38.04
N ASP A 1115 29.76 6.24 37.87
CA ASP A 1115 30.78 5.63 36.99
C ASP A 1115 30.24 4.80 35.80
N ASP A 1116 28.92 4.83 35.49
CA ASP A 1116 28.40 4.16 34.27
C ASP A 1116 28.14 5.16 33.11
N PRO A 1117 29.03 5.23 32.09
CA PRO A 1117 28.88 6.12 30.94
C PRO A 1117 27.76 5.67 29.97
N ALA A 1118 27.03 4.58 30.25
CA ALA A 1118 25.89 4.14 29.43
C ALA A 1118 24.57 4.88 29.71
N CYS A 1119 24.53 5.77 30.71
CA CYS A 1119 23.32 6.56 31.02
C CYS A 1119 23.29 7.92 30.29
N GLY A 1120 23.55 7.92 28.98
CA GLY A 1120 23.43 9.08 28.09
C GLY A 1120 22.28 8.90 27.08
N CYS A 1121 21.35 9.86 27.10
CA CYS A 1121 20.06 9.97 26.39
C CYS A 1121 19.85 9.28 25.03
#